data_AF-S8D9K5-F1
#
_entry.id   AF-S8D9K5-F1
#
_cell.length_a   1.000
_cell.length_b   1.000
_cell.length_c   1.000
_cell.angle_alpha   90.00
_cell.angle_beta   90.00
_cell.angle_gamma   90.00
#
_symmetry.space_group_name_H-M   'P 1'
#
loop_
_entity.id
_entity.type
_entity.pdbx_description
1 polymer ?
#
loop_
_entity_poly.entity_id
_entity_poly.type
_entity_poly.pdbx_seq_one_letter_code
_entity_poly.pdbx_strand_id
1 'polypeptide(L)'
;MELARLFDPLPVFRNNDHWRKNLPVLGESHRVYAIDLIGYGFSDKPNPRELQVKNFYTFETWAAQLNDFCAEIVGHEAFFVCNSIGGLVGLQAAVMNAPMCRGIVLLNISLRLLHVRKQPWYGRPFVKAFQSLLRNTAVGELFFRAVATPESVRNILCQDGYDYASLVFLRGCSNGLRAYLRSLVLLSNLQRSVTDELVNLILDPGLDPGAAIVFLEFICYSDGPLPEELLPVVKCPVLVCWGEKDPWEPIELGKAYSEFDCVEDFVVIPNVGHCPQDEAPHLVNPLVAAFVARNAAVLFCITVSAAGNLHASSVFAFSRSISASLRRRFSPRSAESDSGDFDVELGRLLGLLPEEMRRKAIEHPEFLDLIEVVMDLGRKPLARFPSGDFVLSDCAITGEDIRCATSQAGDFGVDNRAGISRTLHRISAIRNRKGQIIGLTCRVGRAVSGSANLLRDLVTNGTSLLLIGPPGVGKTTIIRDIARMLSNEYGKRVMIVDTSNEIGGDGDIPHSGIGNARRMQVPQTDLQHKVLIEAVENHMPQVIVIDEIGTKLEAAAASTIAQRGIQLVATAHGVTFENLVMNPALEMLVGGVQSVTLGDEEASRRGVQKTVLERKGPSTFTSGVEIISKSELRVHRYLEDTVDAILSGRRPKFELRRTKNGFSEDFPEVNLEVEGGNASESNAGTNCFNDADSNGIFASTSKNEDAVRVFLYGIPETSVLQGMKQLSTGGRIEFTYNISEADVLVALHTKLKKNPHLQTAAKSRDIPTYIAKSTSFSQIAKAIEAVMNKQWEDDGFEFHESEATSELDKIDALEEARISMEQRVIPKGESVDLLPRPSNVVSLQEDLVRKYNLRSERVASDLGERLRILPRRREEGDEVNGGREMVNGSAAAFVVDRLPLLPENE
;
A
#
# COMPACT_ATOMS: atom_id res chain seq x y z
N MET A 1 -16.81 -18.62 28.13
CA MET A 1 -17.12 -17.81 26.93
C MET A 1 -16.99 -18.72 25.74
N GLU A 2 -18.06 -18.94 25.00
CA GLU A 2 -18.17 -20.11 24.12
C GLU A 2 -18.49 -19.69 22.69
N LEU A 3 -17.51 -19.94 21.83
CA LEU A 3 -17.52 -19.65 20.41
C LEU A 3 -18.17 -20.84 19.67
N ALA A 4 -19.50 -20.93 19.74
CA ALA A 4 -20.26 -21.99 19.08
C ALA A 4 -20.26 -21.76 17.57
N ARG A 5 -19.63 -22.66 16.81
CA ARG A 5 -19.53 -22.53 15.35
C ARG A 5 -20.55 -23.38 14.60
N LEU A 6 -21.12 -22.78 13.55
CA LEU A 6 -21.60 -23.50 12.36
C LEU A 6 -21.32 -22.67 11.10
N PHE A 7 -21.03 -23.32 9.97
CA PHE A 7 -21.24 -22.72 8.65
C PHE A 7 -21.42 -23.78 7.53
N ASP A 8 -21.97 -23.34 6.39
CA ASP A 8 -22.26 -24.02 5.12
C ASP A 8 -23.41 -25.05 5.16
N PRO A 9 -24.14 -25.24 4.04
CA PRO A 9 -25.14 -26.31 3.92
C PRO A 9 -24.50 -27.71 3.86
N LEU A 10 -23.16 -27.75 3.78
CA LEU A 10 -22.34 -28.94 3.87
C LEU A 10 -21.70 -28.99 5.27
N PRO A 11 -22.37 -29.55 6.31
CA PRO A 11 -21.92 -29.55 7.71
C PRO A 11 -20.59 -30.27 7.96
N VAL A 12 -20.08 -30.91 6.91
CA VAL A 12 -19.01 -31.89 6.97
C VAL A 12 -17.62 -31.27 6.85
N PHE A 13 -17.52 -30.06 6.28
CA PHE A 13 -16.29 -29.56 5.68
C PHE A 13 -15.54 -28.52 6.50
N ARG A 14 -15.84 -28.26 7.78
CA ARG A 14 -15.00 -27.35 8.59
C ARG A 14 -15.05 -27.71 10.08
N ASN A 15 -14.01 -27.30 10.78
CA ASN A 15 -13.83 -27.43 12.23
C ASN A 15 -13.83 -26.06 12.96
N ASN A 16 -13.43 -26.09 14.23
CA ASN A 16 -13.32 -24.95 15.14
C ASN A 16 -12.17 -23.95 14.81
N ASP A 17 -11.22 -24.28 13.94
CA ASP A 17 -10.08 -23.40 13.58
C ASP A 17 -10.49 -22.07 12.95
N HIS A 18 -11.73 -21.90 12.50
CA HIS A 18 -12.23 -20.57 12.12
C HIS A 18 -12.22 -19.55 13.27
N TRP A 19 -12.28 -20.02 14.52
CA TRP A 19 -12.10 -19.15 15.67
C TRP A 19 -10.62 -18.93 16.03
N ARG A 20 -9.62 -19.49 15.30
CA ARG A 20 -8.17 -19.31 15.57
C ARG A 20 -7.70 -17.85 15.62
N LYS A 21 -8.42 -16.92 14.97
CA LYS A 21 -8.13 -15.47 15.00
C LYS A 21 -8.79 -14.72 16.17
N ASN A 22 -9.56 -15.43 16.99
CA ASN A 22 -10.39 -14.89 18.08
C ASN A 22 -10.06 -15.57 19.42
N LEU A 23 -9.83 -16.90 19.39
CA LEU A 23 -9.43 -17.71 20.54
C LEU A 23 -8.24 -17.16 21.32
N PRO A 24 -7.12 -16.70 20.69
CA PRO A 24 -6.01 -16.12 21.44
C PRO A 24 -6.41 -14.79 22.10
N VAL A 25 -6.98 -13.87 21.32
CA VAL A 25 -7.30 -12.49 21.72
C VAL A 25 -8.34 -12.45 22.84
N LEU A 26 -9.40 -13.25 22.73
CA LEU A 26 -10.41 -13.38 23.78
C LEU A 26 -9.88 -14.23 24.95
N GLY A 27 -8.97 -15.17 24.67
CA GLY A 27 -8.29 -16.02 25.65
C GLY A 27 -7.32 -15.30 26.60
N GLU A 28 -6.80 -14.13 26.20
CA GLU A 28 -5.99 -13.24 27.07
C GLU A 28 -6.77 -12.74 28.29
N SER A 29 -8.10 -12.67 28.20
CA SER A 29 -8.97 -12.05 29.22
C SER A 29 -10.07 -12.98 29.76
N HIS A 30 -10.43 -14.02 29.03
CA HIS A 30 -11.55 -14.91 29.36
C HIS A 30 -11.19 -16.38 29.16
N ARG A 31 -11.88 -17.29 29.87
CA ARG A 31 -11.85 -18.73 29.53
C ARG A 31 -12.70 -18.95 28.28
N VAL A 32 -12.03 -19.16 27.14
CA VAL A 32 -12.69 -19.32 25.83
C VAL A 32 -12.63 -20.77 25.36
N TYR A 33 -13.74 -21.25 24.80
CA TYR A 33 -13.83 -22.53 24.12
C TYR A 33 -14.38 -22.31 22.70
N ALA A 34 -13.95 -23.13 21.73
CA ALA A 34 -14.60 -23.25 20.43
C ALA A 34 -14.99 -24.71 20.22
N ILE A 35 -16.28 -24.94 20.03
CA ILE A 35 -16.91 -26.26 20.07
C ILE A 35 -17.26 -26.68 18.65
N ASP A 36 -16.81 -27.87 18.23
CA ASP A 36 -17.36 -28.58 17.09
C ASP A 36 -18.68 -29.24 17.51
N LEU A 37 -19.74 -29.02 16.74
CA LEU A 37 -21.03 -29.64 17.01
C LEU A 37 -21.05 -31.09 16.49
N ILE A 38 -21.90 -31.94 17.07
CA ILE A 38 -22.07 -33.33 16.62
C ILE A 38 -22.44 -33.32 15.13
N GLY A 39 -21.65 -34.04 14.32
CA GLY A 39 -21.67 -34.04 12.86
C GLY A 39 -20.58 -33.19 12.16
N TYR A 40 -19.90 -32.30 12.87
CA TYR A 40 -18.99 -31.28 12.32
C TYR A 40 -17.54 -31.49 12.80
N GLY A 41 -16.58 -30.97 12.01
CA GLY A 41 -15.17 -30.88 12.41
C GLY A 41 -14.61 -32.20 12.94
N PHE A 42 -14.03 -32.18 14.14
CA PHE A 42 -13.49 -33.36 14.82
C PHE A 42 -14.50 -34.08 15.73
N SER A 43 -15.74 -33.60 15.85
CA SER A 43 -16.77 -34.29 16.64
C SER A 43 -17.35 -35.50 15.90
N ASP A 44 -17.90 -36.43 16.67
CA ASP A 44 -18.51 -37.66 16.18
C ASP A 44 -19.59 -37.38 15.13
N LYS A 45 -19.66 -38.25 14.12
CA LYS A 45 -20.59 -38.18 12.99
C LYS A 45 -21.56 -39.37 12.98
N PRO A 46 -22.33 -39.60 14.08
CA PRO A 46 -23.14 -40.80 14.24
C PRO A 46 -24.22 -40.95 13.17
N ASN A 47 -24.43 -42.18 12.70
CA ASN A 47 -25.50 -42.49 11.76
C ASN A 47 -26.86 -42.61 12.48
N PRO A 48 -27.85 -41.74 12.23
CA PRO A 48 -29.13 -41.79 12.92
C PRO A 48 -29.91 -43.08 12.67
N ARG A 49 -29.62 -43.78 11.55
CA ARG A 49 -30.25 -45.06 11.19
C ARG A 49 -29.76 -46.22 12.05
N GLU A 50 -28.50 -46.20 12.45
CA GLU A 50 -27.90 -47.19 13.34
C GLU A 50 -28.34 -46.96 14.79
N LEU A 51 -28.43 -45.70 15.22
CA LEU A 51 -29.00 -45.32 16.51
C LEU A 51 -30.53 -45.50 16.60
N GLN A 52 -31.20 -45.74 15.46
CA GLN A 52 -32.68 -45.79 15.31
C GLN A 52 -33.40 -44.49 15.72
N VAL A 53 -32.69 -43.36 15.85
CA VAL A 53 -33.24 -42.05 16.21
C VAL A 53 -33.68 -41.31 14.96
N LYS A 54 -34.97 -40.96 14.88
CA LYS A 54 -35.50 -40.06 13.84
C LYS A 54 -35.18 -38.62 14.19
N ASN A 55 -34.74 -37.84 13.20
CA ASN A 55 -34.36 -36.43 13.35
C ASN A 55 -33.34 -36.23 14.47
N PHE A 56 -32.14 -36.81 14.30
CA PHE A 56 -31.05 -36.66 15.26
C PHE A 56 -30.32 -35.32 15.10
N TYR A 57 -30.01 -34.90 13.88
CA TYR A 57 -29.37 -33.61 13.59
C TYR A 57 -30.42 -32.49 13.54
N THR A 58 -30.65 -31.84 14.68
CA THR A 58 -31.62 -30.73 14.81
C THR A 58 -31.09 -29.65 15.75
N PHE A 59 -31.75 -28.47 15.73
CA PHE A 59 -31.42 -27.37 16.63
C PHE A 59 -31.51 -27.76 18.11
N GLU A 60 -32.49 -28.58 18.47
CA GLU A 60 -32.69 -29.06 19.84
C GLU A 60 -31.54 -29.97 20.29
N THR A 61 -31.03 -30.85 19.41
CA THR A 61 -29.88 -31.73 19.73
C THR A 61 -28.58 -30.93 19.89
N TRP A 62 -28.31 -29.96 19.00
CA TRP A 62 -27.12 -29.12 19.14
C TRP A 62 -27.22 -28.13 20.32
N ALA A 63 -28.42 -27.66 20.63
CA ALA A 63 -28.68 -26.84 21.81
C ALA A 63 -28.55 -27.63 23.12
N ALA A 64 -28.94 -28.91 23.13
CA ALA A 64 -28.64 -29.83 24.22
C ALA A 64 -27.12 -30.00 24.37
N GLN A 65 -26.40 -30.37 23.30
CA GLN A 65 -24.94 -30.50 23.32
C GLN A 65 -24.22 -29.26 23.91
N LEU A 66 -24.63 -28.05 23.50
CA LEU A 66 -24.06 -26.80 24.03
C LEU A 66 -24.36 -26.62 25.53
N ASN A 67 -25.61 -26.83 25.95
CA ASN A 67 -26.02 -26.72 27.35
C ASN A 67 -25.40 -27.80 28.25
N ASP A 68 -25.23 -29.02 27.76
CA ASP A 68 -24.60 -30.13 28.47
C ASP A 68 -23.09 -29.87 28.61
N PHE A 69 -22.43 -29.35 27.56
CA PHE A 69 -21.04 -28.89 27.65
C PHE A 69 -20.85 -27.76 28.65
N CYS A 70 -21.75 -26.75 28.65
CA CYS A 70 -21.79 -25.71 29.68
C CYS A 70 -21.90 -26.31 31.09
N ALA A 71 -22.81 -27.27 31.30
CA ALA A 71 -23.06 -27.88 32.60
C ALA A 71 -21.91 -28.75 33.10
N GLU A 72 -21.35 -29.62 32.25
CA GLU A 72 -20.38 -30.65 32.64
C GLU A 72 -18.91 -30.19 32.55
N ILE A 73 -18.56 -29.38 31.54
CA ILE A 73 -17.16 -29.03 31.22
C ILE A 73 -16.79 -27.60 31.64
N VAL A 74 -17.77 -26.69 31.60
CA VAL A 74 -17.58 -25.29 31.98
C VAL A 74 -17.98 -25.06 33.44
N GLY A 75 -19.09 -25.67 33.88
CA GLY A 75 -19.54 -25.72 35.28
C GLY A 75 -20.14 -24.42 35.82
N HIS A 76 -20.38 -23.43 34.95
CA HIS A 76 -20.99 -22.14 35.28
C HIS A 76 -21.60 -21.49 34.04
N GLU A 77 -22.45 -20.47 34.25
CA GLU A 77 -23.08 -19.68 33.18
C GLU A 77 -22.06 -19.00 32.26
N ALA A 78 -22.37 -18.97 30.96
CA ALA A 78 -21.47 -18.54 29.91
C ALA A 78 -22.11 -17.57 28.92
N PHE A 79 -21.27 -16.77 28.25
CA PHE A 79 -21.66 -16.02 27.06
C PHE A 79 -21.47 -16.87 25.81
N PHE A 80 -22.48 -16.93 24.95
CA PHE A 80 -22.42 -17.59 23.65
C PHE A 80 -22.05 -16.58 22.56
N VAL A 81 -21.15 -16.95 21.66
CA VAL A 81 -20.77 -16.16 20.48
C VAL A 81 -20.91 -17.07 19.28
N CYS A 82 -21.80 -16.68 18.38
CA CYS A 82 -22.42 -17.59 17.42
C CYS A 82 -22.42 -16.96 16.03
N ASN A 83 -22.03 -17.71 15.01
CA ASN A 83 -22.10 -17.27 13.62
C ASN A 83 -23.08 -18.12 12.82
N SER A 84 -23.80 -17.49 11.87
CA SER A 84 -24.68 -18.18 10.92
C SER A 84 -25.74 -19.04 11.61
N ILE A 85 -25.99 -20.26 11.13
CA ILE A 85 -26.86 -21.24 11.78
C ILE A 85 -26.47 -21.54 13.25
N GLY A 86 -25.23 -21.27 13.66
CA GLY A 86 -24.79 -21.34 15.05
C GLY A 86 -25.53 -20.34 15.94
N GLY A 87 -26.02 -19.24 15.37
CA GLY A 87 -26.91 -18.29 16.04
C GLY A 87 -28.25 -18.91 16.41
N LEU A 88 -28.83 -19.76 15.55
CA LEU A 88 -30.05 -20.50 15.87
C LEU A 88 -29.80 -21.55 16.96
N VAL A 89 -28.65 -22.22 16.97
CA VAL A 89 -28.26 -23.14 18.06
C VAL A 89 -28.09 -22.39 19.39
N GLY A 90 -27.39 -21.24 19.40
CA GLY A 90 -27.20 -20.42 20.59
C GLY A 90 -28.50 -19.85 21.16
N LEU A 91 -29.38 -19.34 20.29
CA LEU A 91 -30.73 -18.90 20.67
C LEU A 91 -31.55 -20.08 21.25
N GLN A 92 -31.56 -21.23 20.58
CA GLN A 92 -32.28 -22.42 21.04
C GLN A 92 -31.74 -22.93 22.38
N ALA A 93 -30.42 -22.91 22.59
CA ALA A 93 -29.79 -23.28 23.86
C ALA A 93 -30.21 -22.34 25.00
N ALA A 94 -30.21 -21.03 24.76
CA ALA A 94 -30.66 -20.02 25.74
C ALA A 94 -32.17 -20.10 26.03
N VAL A 95 -33.00 -20.54 25.08
CA VAL A 95 -34.43 -20.82 25.32
C VAL A 95 -34.62 -22.11 26.13
N MET A 96 -33.85 -23.16 25.83
CA MET A 96 -33.93 -24.45 26.52
C MET A 96 -33.38 -24.41 27.96
N ASN A 97 -32.32 -23.65 28.22
CA ASN A 97 -31.68 -23.56 29.54
C ASN A 97 -31.16 -22.14 29.85
N ALA A 98 -32.07 -21.18 29.93
CA ALA A 98 -31.76 -19.77 30.18
C ALA A 98 -30.76 -19.49 31.34
N PRO A 99 -30.78 -20.21 32.48
CA PRO A 99 -29.79 -20.02 33.55
C PRO A 99 -28.32 -20.29 33.18
N MET A 100 -28.04 -21.02 32.09
CA MET A 100 -26.67 -21.26 31.62
C MET A 100 -26.17 -20.19 30.65
N CYS A 101 -27.06 -19.38 30.04
CA CYS A 101 -26.68 -18.38 29.06
C CYS A 101 -26.76 -16.96 29.64
N ARG A 102 -25.59 -16.35 29.90
CA ARG A 102 -25.47 -14.96 30.40
C ARG A 102 -25.70 -13.90 29.32
N GLY A 103 -25.59 -14.27 28.04
CA GLY A 103 -25.83 -13.38 26.90
C GLY A 103 -25.28 -13.97 25.59
N ILE A 104 -25.76 -13.46 24.46
CA ILE A 104 -25.47 -14.00 23.12
C ILE A 104 -24.90 -12.92 22.20
N VAL A 105 -23.87 -13.24 21.42
CA VAL A 105 -23.46 -12.45 20.25
C VAL A 105 -23.80 -13.22 18.98
N LEU A 106 -24.60 -12.62 18.10
CA LEU A 106 -25.04 -13.18 16.82
C LEU A 106 -24.30 -12.51 15.66
N LEU A 107 -23.47 -13.24 14.94
CA LEU A 107 -22.78 -12.78 13.73
C LEU A 107 -23.50 -13.36 12.49
N ASN A 108 -24.18 -12.52 11.71
CA ASN A 108 -24.82 -12.89 10.43
C ASN A 108 -25.67 -14.17 10.50
N ILE A 109 -26.73 -14.22 11.32
CA ILE A 109 -27.55 -15.45 11.52
C ILE A 109 -28.30 -15.87 10.24
N SER A 110 -28.23 -17.16 9.88
CA SER A 110 -28.75 -17.68 8.58
C SER A 110 -29.39 -19.07 8.68
N LEU A 111 -30.49 -19.25 7.95
CA LEU A 111 -30.94 -20.54 7.35
C LEU A 111 -32.19 -20.39 6.44
N ARG A 112 -32.62 -19.16 6.10
CA ARG A 112 -34.02 -18.93 5.67
C ARG A 112 -34.38 -19.57 4.32
N LEU A 113 -33.40 -19.79 3.44
CA LEU A 113 -33.63 -20.30 2.08
C LEU A 113 -34.01 -21.79 2.03
N LEU A 114 -33.51 -22.63 2.93
CA LEU A 114 -33.83 -24.07 2.96
C LEU A 114 -35.09 -24.39 3.76
N HIS A 115 -35.62 -23.43 4.53
CA HIS A 115 -36.75 -23.65 5.43
C HIS A 115 -38.09 -23.71 4.68
N VAL A 116 -38.85 -24.81 4.84
CA VAL A 116 -40.06 -25.06 4.03
C VAL A 116 -41.16 -24.03 4.30
N ARG A 117 -41.21 -23.42 5.50
CA ARG A 117 -42.18 -22.33 5.78
C ARG A 117 -41.89 -21.06 4.96
N LYS A 118 -40.63 -20.79 4.57
CA LYS A 118 -40.24 -19.62 3.76
C LYS A 118 -40.36 -19.88 2.25
N GLN A 119 -40.34 -21.14 1.82
CA GLN A 119 -40.58 -21.51 0.42
C GLN A 119 -42.04 -21.21 -0.03
N PRO A 120 -42.26 -20.71 -1.27
CA PRO A 120 -43.59 -20.43 -1.81
C PRO A 120 -44.49 -21.67 -1.78
N TRP A 121 -45.79 -21.48 -1.53
CA TRP A 121 -46.74 -22.57 -1.25
C TRP A 121 -46.76 -23.68 -2.31
N TYR A 122 -46.59 -23.33 -3.59
CA TYR A 122 -46.52 -24.24 -4.73
C TYR A 122 -45.18 -25.00 -4.85
N GLY A 123 -44.08 -24.46 -4.29
CA GLY A 123 -42.75 -25.08 -4.30
C GLY A 123 -42.55 -26.13 -3.20
N ARG A 124 -43.24 -25.97 -2.05
CA ARG A 124 -43.13 -26.85 -0.87
C ARG A 124 -43.24 -28.36 -1.17
N PRO A 125 -44.23 -28.88 -1.95
CA PRO A 125 -44.31 -30.31 -2.22
C PRO A 125 -43.14 -30.83 -3.06
N PHE A 126 -42.63 -30.03 -4.00
CA PHE A 126 -41.46 -30.39 -4.80
C PHE A 126 -40.19 -30.43 -3.95
N VAL A 127 -39.98 -29.44 -3.07
CA VAL A 127 -38.86 -29.40 -2.13
C VAL A 127 -38.88 -30.61 -1.19
N LYS A 128 -40.02 -30.93 -0.54
CA LYS A 128 -40.10 -32.12 0.34
C LYS A 128 -39.89 -33.44 -0.42
N ALA A 129 -40.33 -33.55 -1.68
CA ALA A 129 -40.06 -34.72 -2.51
C ALA A 129 -38.56 -34.86 -2.86
N PHE A 130 -37.89 -33.75 -3.21
CA PHE A 130 -36.47 -33.74 -3.54
C PHE A 130 -35.57 -33.98 -2.31
N GLN A 131 -35.90 -33.39 -1.16
CA GLN A 131 -35.25 -33.70 0.12
C GLN A 131 -35.42 -35.19 0.48
N SER A 132 -36.63 -35.74 0.33
CA SER A 132 -36.86 -37.18 0.55
C SER A 132 -36.03 -38.07 -0.40
N LEU A 133 -35.85 -37.67 -1.66
CA LEU A 133 -35.01 -38.38 -2.63
C LEU A 133 -33.53 -38.37 -2.22
N LEU A 134 -32.99 -37.20 -1.85
CA LEU A 134 -31.59 -37.07 -1.40
C LEU A 134 -31.34 -37.82 -0.09
N ARG A 135 -32.23 -37.71 0.90
CA ARG A 135 -32.08 -38.42 2.18
C ARG A 135 -32.19 -39.95 2.01
N ASN A 136 -33.17 -40.44 1.26
CA ASN A 136 -33.55 -41.87 1.29
C ASN A 136 -32.97 -42.73 0.15
N THR A 137 -32.14 -42.20 -0.75
CA THR A 137 -31.59 -42.98 -1.89
C THR A 137 -30.11 -42.73 -2.13
N ALA A 138 -29.44 -43.66 -2.83
CA ALA A 138 -28.04 -43.53 -3.25
C ALA A 138 -27.75 -42.32 -4.17
N VAL A 139 -28.79 -41.63 -4.68
CA VAL A 139 -28.64 -40.34 -5.36
C VAL A 139 -28.05 -39.29 -4.43
N GLY A 140 -28.33 -39.36 -3.13
CA GLY A 140 -27.74 -38.49 -2.11
C GLY A 140 -26.22 -38.65 -2.00
N GLU A 141 -25.72 -39.88 -1.91
CA GLU A 141 -24.28 -40.16 -1.85
C GLU A 141 -23.57 -39.74 -3.14
N LEU A 142 -24.20 -39.95 -4.30
CA LEU A 142 -23.67 -39.50 -5.58
C LEU A 142 -23.61 -37.97 -5.68
N PHE A 143 -24.63 -37.27 -5.19
CA PHE A 143 -24.68 -35.82 -5.11
C PHE A 143 -23.61 -35.28 -4.15
N PHE A 144 -23.44 -35.91 -2.98
CA PHE A 144 -22.37 -35.57 -2.03
C PHE A 144 -20.99 -35.69 -2.66
N ARG A 145 -20.66 -36.83 -3.29
CA ARG A 145 -19.36 -37.05 -3.94
C ARG A 145 -19.07 -36.08 -5.09
N ALA A 146 -20.09 -35.51 -5.73
CA ALA A 146 -19.93 -34.49 -6.76
C ALA A 146 -19.62 -33.08 -6.20
N VAL A 147 -19.93 -32.82 -4.93
CA VAL A 147 -19.64 -31.55 -4.24
C VAL A 147 -18.41 -31.66 -3.34
N ALA A 148 -18.11 -32.87 -2.83
CA ALA A 148 -16.97 -33.20 -1.98
C ALA A 148 -15.64 -33.32 -2.78
N THR A 149 -15.26 -32.29 -3.54
CA THR A 149 -14.02 -32.28 -4.33
C THR A 149 -13.17 -31.03 -4.06
N PRO A 150 -11.83 -31.09 -4.21
CA PRO A 150 -10.96 -29.92 -4.01
C PRO A 150 -11.31 -28.76 -4.95
N GLU A 151 -11.76 -29.07 -6.17
CA GLU A 151 -12.16 -28.08 -7.18
C GLU A 151 -13.50 -27.42 -6.80
N SER A 152 -14.49 -28.20 -6.37
CA SER A 152 -15.75 -27.66 -5.85
C SER A 152 -15.52 -26.78 -4.62
N VAL A 153 -14.71 -27.24 -3.65
CA VAL A 153 -14.35 -26.47 -2.45
C VAL A 153 -13.62 -25.18 -2.82
N ARG A 154 -12.61 -25.23 -3.70
CA ARG A 154 -11.90 -24.01 -4.16
C ARG A 154 -12.83 -23.04 -4.89
N ASN A 155 -13.73 -23.54 -5.74
CA ASN A 155 -14.72 -22.70 -6.43
C ASN A 155 -15.77 -22.10 -5.49
N ILE A 156 -16.11 -22.78 -4.39
CA ILE A 156 -16.95 -22.25 -3.31
C ILE A 156 -16.21 -21.18 -2.49
N LEU A 157 -14.87 -21.16 -2.47
CA LEU A 157 -14.06 -20.19 -1.72
C LEU A 157 -13.65 -18.93 -2.52
N CYS A 158 -13.56 -19.05 -3.85
CA CYS A 158 -12.96 -18.03 -4.72
C CYS A 158 -13.97 -17.15 -5.48
N GLN A 159 -15.30 -17.27 -5.27
CA GLN A 159 -16.27 -16.61 -6.16
C GLN A 159 -16.59 -15.16 -5.79
N ASP A 160 -15.85 -14.26 -6.42
CA ASP A 160 -16.35 -12.93 -6.80
C ASP A 160 -17.64 -13.03 -7.65
N GLY A 161 -18.43 -11.96 -7.63
CA GLY A 161 -19.71 -11.92 -8.35
C GLY A 161 -19.57 -11.92 -9.88
N TYR A 162 -20.50 -12.63 -10.54
CA TYR A 162 -20.80 -12.60 -11.99
C TYR A 162 -19.92 -13.43 -12.97
N ASP A 163 -19.92 -14.76 -12.82
CA ASP A 163 -20.30 -15.65 -13.94
C ASP A 163 -21.01 -16.92 -13.42
N TYR A 164 -22.03 -17.40 -14.13
CA TYR A 164 -22.86 -18.56 -13.79
C TYR A 164 -22.98 -19.59 -14.94
N ALA A 165 -22.06 -19.57 -15.92
CA ALA A 165 -22.09 -20.47 -17.07
C ALA A 165 -21.45 -21.87 -16.86
N SER A 166 -20.56 -22.02 -15.88
CA SER A 166 -19.55 -23.11 -15.83
C SER A 166 -19.91 -24.36 -15.02
N LEU A 167 -21.01 -24.39 -14.25
CA LEU A 167 -21.47 -25.61 -13.56
C LEU A 167 -22.16 -26.59 -14.53
N VAL A 168 -21.35 -27.40 -15.22
CA VAL A 168 -21.73 -28.33 -16.30
C VAL A 168 -22.92 -29.24 -15.94
N PHE A 169 -23.04 -29.67 -14.69
CA PHE A 169 -24.09 -30.59 -14.21
C PHE A 169 -25.53 -30.07 -14.30
N LEU A 170 -25.77 -28.75 -14.33
CA LEU A 170 -27.12 -28.20 -14.16
C LEU A 170 -27.95 -28.03 -15.45
N ARG A 171 -27.40 -28.35 -16.63
CA ARG A 171 -28.06 -28.08 -17.94
C ARG A 171 -29.44 -28.74 -18.10
N GLY A 172 -29.74 -29.84 -17.42
CA GLY A 172 -31.03 -30.55 -17.50
C GLY A 172 -32.11 -30.14 -16.48
N CYS A 173 -31.79 -29.38 -15.43
CA CYS A 173 -32.73 -29.12 -14.33
C CYS A 173 -33.73 -27.99 -14.65
N SER A 174 -34.93 -28.04 -14.05
CA SER A 174 -35.94 -26.96 -14.15
C SER A 174 -35.53 -25.71 -13.35
N ASN A 175 -36.08 -24.54 -13.69
CA ASN A 175 -35.68 -23.27 -13.05
C ASN A 175 -35.88 -23.25 -11.53
N GLY A 176 -36.94 -23.89 -11.01
CA GLY A 176 -37.17 -24.03 -9.57
C GLY A 176 -36.12 -24.93 -8.89
N LEU A 177 -35.75 -26.05 -9.53
CA LEU A 177 -34.68 -26.92 -9.02
C LEU A 177 -33.30 -26.25 -9.11
N ARG A 178 -33.04 -25.44 -10.15
CA ARG A 178 -31.82 -24.62 -10.24
C ARG A 178 -31.77 -23.57 -9.13
N ALA A 179 -32.88 -22.93 -8.78
CA ALA A 179 -32.93 -22.00 -7.65
C ALA A 179 -32.68 -22.71 -6.31
N TYR A 180 -33.33 -23.86 -6.09
CA TYR A 180 -33.13 -24.65 -4.87
C TYR A 180 -31.70 -25.21 -4.74
N LEU A 181 -31.09 -25.66 -5.84
CA LEU A 181 -29.70 -26.13 -5.86
C LEU A 181 -28.70 -24.97 -5.69
N ARG A 182 -28.99 -23.76 -6.17
CA ARG A 182 -28.21 -22.55 -5.83
C ARG A 182 -28.23 -22.24 -4.33
N SER A 183 -29.35 -22.45 -3.64
CA SER A 183 -29.43 -22.34 -2.17
C SER A 183 -28.86 -23.54 -1.39
N LEU A 184 -28.45 -24.61 -2.07
CA LEU A 184 -27.78 -25.78 -1.47
C LEU A 184 -26.26 -25.80 -1.65
N VAL A 185 -25.73 -24.92 -2.50
CA VAL A 185 -24.30 -24.78 -2.79
C VAL A 185 -23.97 -23.29 -2.63
N LEU A 186 -24.08 -22.79 -1.39
CA LEU A 186 -23.89 -21.38 -1.08
C LEU A 186 -22.41 -21.01 -1.22
N LEU A 187 -22.13 -19.92 -1.92
CA LEU A 187 -20.80 -19.60 -2.45
C LEU A 187 -20.16 -18.51 -1.59
N SER A 188 -18.97 -18.77 -1.05
CA SER A 188 -18.28 -17.90 -0.10
C SER A 188 -17.29 -16.97 -0.77
N ASN A 189 -17.21 -15.75 -0.25
CA ASN A 189 -16.47 -14.64 -0.86
C ASN A 189 -15.17 -14.38 -0.08
N LEU A 190 -14.27 -15.37 -0.07
CA LEU A 190 -13.05 -15.33 0.77
C LEU A 190 -11.85 -14.76 -0.01
N GLN A 191 -11.93 -13.47 -0.36
CA GLN A 191 -10.97 -12.75 -1.24
C GLN A 191 -9.48 -12.74 -0.80
N ARG A 192 -9.11 -13.32 0.36
CA ARG A 192 -7.71 -13.37 0.83
C ARG A 192 -7.16 -14.80 0.78
N SER A 193 -6.48 -15.10 -0.34
CA SER A 193 -5.59 -16.25 -0.58
C SER A 193 -6.14 -17.62 -0.15
N VAL A 194 -6.92 -18.23 -1.03
CA VAL A 194 -7.35 -19.64 -0.90
C VAL A 194 -6.14 -20.57 -1.17
N THR A 195 -5.43 -20.93 -0.10
CA THR A 195 -4.30 -21.87 -0.14
C THR A 195 -4.79 -23.32 -0.25
N ASP A 196 -3.93 -24.21 -0.76
CA ASP A 196 -4.21 -25.64 -0.79
C ASP A 196 -4.34 -26.22 0.63
N GLU A 197 -3.59 -25.68 1.59
CA GLU A 197 -3.73 -25.95 3.03
C GLU A 197 -5.15 -25.63 3.54
N LEU A 198 -5.71 -24.48 3.17
CA LEU A 198 -7.08 -24.12 3.54
C LEU A 198 -8.11 -25.03 2.84
N VAL A 199 -7.90 -25.35 1.56
CA VAL A 199 -8.78 -26.27 0.81
C VAL A 199 -8.79 -27.67 1.45
N ASN A 200 -7.64 -28.17 1.90
CA ASN A 200 -7.54 -29.49 2.54
C ASN A 200 -8.09 -29.50 3.98
N LEU A 201 -7.79 -28.47 4.80
CA LEU A 201 -8.39 -28.32 6.13
C LEU A 201 -9.94 -28.25 6.08
N ILE A 202 -10.48 -27.82 4.94
CA ILE A 202 -11.91 -27.84 4.63
C ILE A 202 -12.36 -29.22 4.09
N LEU A 203 -11.60 -29.81 3.16
CA LEU A 203 -11.98 -31.05 2.51
C LEU A 203 -11.88 -32.29 3.42
N ASP A 204 -10.85 -32.39 4.25
CA ASP A 204 -10.48 -33.63 4.93
C ASP A 204 -11.56 -34.13 5.93
N PRO A 205 -12.16 -33.31 6.81
CA PRO A 205 -13.30 -33.73 7.63
C PRO A 205 -14.54 -34.09 6.79
N GLY A 206 -14.62 -33.56 5.57
CA GLY A 206 -15.61 -33.89 4.55
C GLY A 206 -15.51 -35.31 3.99
N LEU A 207 -14.39 -36.00 4.22
CA LEU A 207 -14.12 -37.35 3.72
C LEU A 207 -14.23 -38.45 4.79
N ASP A 208 -14.61 -38.10 6.02
CA ASP A 208 -14.73 -39.03 7.14
C ASP A 208 -15.78 -40.16 6.92
N PRO A 209 -15.72 -41.26 7.71
CA PRO A 209 -16.84 -42.17 7.88
C PRO A 209 -18.08 -41.45 8.43
N GLY A 210 -19.27 -41.74 7.89
CA GLY A 210 -20.54 -41.11 8.30
C GLY A 210 -20.77 -39.68 7.80
N ALA A 211 -19.72 -39.01 7.33
CA ALA A 211 -19.70 -37.61 6.91
C ALA A 211 -20.77 -37.26 5.86
N ALA A 212 -20.93 -38.11 4.83
CA ALA A 212 -21.98 -38.00 3.81
C ALA A 212 -23.42 -38.07 4.38
N ILE A 213 -23.62 -38.79 5.50
CA ILE A 213 -24.95 -38.96 6.12
C ILE A 213 -25.33 -37.69 6.87
N VAL A 214 -24.38 -37.05 7.57
CA VAL A 214 -24.59 -35.74 8.22
C VAL A 214 -25.08 -34.71 7.20
N PHE A 215 -24.43 -34.63 6.03
CA PHE A 215 -24.85 -33.74 4.95
C PHE A 215 -26.29 -33.95 4.52
N LEU A 216 -26.67 -35.19 4.21
CA LEU A 216 -27.98 -35.53 3.65
C LEU A 216 -29.10 -35.39 4.69
N GLU A 217 -28.81 -35.63 5.97
CA GLU A 217 -29.75 -35.30 7.04
C GLU A 217 -29.90 -33.79 7.19
N PHE A 218 -28.80 -33.03 7.20
CA PHE A 218 -28.79 -31.56 7.35
C PHE A 218 -29.58 -30.83 6.25
N ILE A 219 -29.24 -31.02 4.96
CA ILE A 219 -29.88 -30.29 3.85
C ILE A 219 -31.37 -30.62 3.66
N CYS A 220 -31.84 -31.67 4.31
CA CYS A 220 -33.23 -32.10 4.30
C CYS A 220 -33.99 -31.70 5.58
N TYR A 221 -33.30 -31.24 6.63
CA TYR A 221 -33.92 -30.69 7.83
C TYR A 221 -34.40 -29.26 7.56
N SER A 222 -35.71 -29.05 7.66
CA SER A 222 -36.36 -27.83 7.13
C SER A 222 -37.67 -27.44 7.82
N ASP A 223 -37.90 -27.96 9.03
CA ASP A 223 -39.12 -27.76 9.84
C ASP A 223 -38.83 -27.17 11.27
N GLY A 224 -37.59 -26.74 11.55
CA GLY A 224 -37.14 -26.21 12.85
C GLY A 224 -37.58 -24.77 13.19
N PRO A 225 -37.12 -24.20 14.32
CA PRO A 225 -37.41 -22.81 14.71
C PRO A 225 -36.69 -21.77 13.83
N LEU A 226 -37.28 -20.57 13.74
CA LEU A 226 -36.72 -19.39 13.07
C LEU A 226 -36.20 -18.35 14.07
N PRO A 227 -35.28 -17.43 13.70
CA PRO A 227 -34.76 -16.43 14.62
C PRO A 227 -35.86 -15.52 15.19
N GLU A 228 -36.82 -15.13 14.35
CA GLU A 228 -38.01 -14.36 14.77
C GLU A 228 -38.98 -15.13 15.69
N GLU A 229 -38.85 -16.47 15.79
CA GLU A 229 -39.63 -17.30 16.72
C GLU A 229 -38.91 -17.45 18.08
N LEU A 230 -37.58 -17.27 18.13
CA LEU A 230 -36.75 -17.45 19.33
C LEU A 230 -36.39 -16.14 20.04
N LEU A 231 -36.05 -15.08 19.30
CA LEU A 231 -35.66 -13.78 19.88
C LEU A 231 -36.69 -13.24 20.90
N PRO A 232 -38.02 -13.31 20.68
CA PRO A 232 -39.03 -12.83 21.65
C PRO A 232 -39.07 -13.60 22.99
N VAL A 233 -38.44 -14.76 23.10
CA VAL A 233 -38.48 -15.63 24.30
C VAL A 233 -37.11 -15.84 24.96
N VAL A 234 -36.03 -15.32 24.37
CA VAL A 234 -34.70 -15.25 24.99
C VAL A 234 -34.69 -14.20 26.10
N LYS A 235 -34.10 -14.55 27.25
CA LYS A 235 -34.12 -13.74 28.49
C LYS A 235 -32.78 -13.07 28.83
N CYS A 236 -31.72 -13.43 28.13
CA CYS A 236 -30.39 -12.84 28.29
C CYS A 236 -30.17 -11.78 27.20
N PRO A 237 -29.27 -10.79 27.43
CA PRO A 237 -28.96 -9.77 26.45
C PRO A 237 -28.38 -10.37 25.17
N VAL A 238 -28.66 -9.74 24.04
CA VAL A 238 -28.18 -10.14 22.71
C VAL A 238 -27.51 -8.96 22.01
N LEU A 239 -26.32 -9.18 21.45
CA LEU A 239 -25.68 -8.29 20.47
C LEU A 239 -25.83 -8.92 19.09
N VAL A 240 -26.29 -8.15 18.09
CA VAL A 240 -26.32 -8.59 16.69
C VAL A 240 -25.27 -7.81 15.90
N CYS A 241 -24.38 -8.53 15.21
CA CYS A 241 -23.46 -7.95 14.25
C CYS A 241 -23.71 -8.51 12.85
N TRP A 242 -23.55 -7.68 11.83
CA TRP A 242 -23.78 -8.07 10.43
C TRP A 242 -22.72 -7.48 9.52
N GLY A 243 -22.04 -8.32 8.74
CA GLY A 243 -21.19 -7.85 7.65
C GLY A 243 -22.00 -7.17 6.54
N GLU A 244 -21.57 -5.97 6.16
CA GLU A 244 -22.25 -5.12 5.17
C GLU A 244 -22.44 -5.79 3.79
N LYS A 245 -21.53 -6.69 3.42
CA LYS A 245 -21.46 -7.37 2.13
C LYS A 245 -21.80 -8.86 2.23
N ASP A 246 -22.62 -9.25 3.20
CA ASP A 246 -23.13 -10.62 3.35
C ASP A 246 -23.76 -11.12 2.02
N PRO A 247 -23.20 -12.16 1.37
CA PRO A 247 -23.71 -12.66 0.10
C PRO A 247 -24.90 -13.63 0.25
N TRP A 248 -25.34 -13.96 1.48
CA TRP A 248 -26.28 -15.06 1.74
C TRP A 248 -27.58 -14.62 2.44
N GLU A 249 -27.53 -13.73 3.42
CA GLU A 249 -28.74 -13.17 4.08
C GLU A 249 -28.63 -11.62 4.12
N PRO A 250 -29.60 -10.88 3.53
CA PRO A 250 -29.48 -9.43 3.39
C PRO A 250 -29.53 -8.71 4.74
N ILE A 251 -28.75 -7.62 4.85
CA ILE A 251 -28.56 -6.84 6.08
C ILE A 251 -29.86 -6.26 6.66
N GLU A 252 -30.89 -6.07 5.84
CA GLU A 252 -32.25 -5.70 6.24
C GLU A 252 -32.85 -6.69 7.26
N LEU A 253 -32.44 -7.96 7.22
CA LEU A 253 -32.87 -8.97 8.19
C LEU A 253 -32.17 -8.79 9.53
N GLY A 254 -30.87 -8.50 9.51
CA GLY A 254 -30.11 -8.12 10.70
C GLY A 254 -30.70 -6.90 11.39
N LYS A 255 -31.02 -5.85 10.61
CA LYS A 255 -31.70 -4.64 11.09
C LYS A 255 -33.07 -4.97 11.69
N ALA A 256 -33.87 -5.83 11.05
CA ALA A 256 -35.16 -6.26 11.61
C ALA A 256 -35.05 -7.04 12.93
N TYR A 257 -33.91 -7.70 13.21
CA TYR A 257 -33.69 -8.32 14.52
C TYR A 257 -33.39 -7.29 15.62
N SER A 258 -33.01 -6.05 15.29
CA SER A 258 -32.80 -4.98 16.28
C SER A 258 -34.10 -4.38 16.84
N GLU A 259 -35.27 -4.89 16.42
CA GLU A 259 -36.59 -4.45 16.89
C GLU A 259 -37.10 -5.29 18.09
N PHE A 260 -36.37 -6.31 18.54
CA PHE A 260 -36.72 -7.16 19.67
C PHE A 260 -36.07 -6.71 20.98
N ASP A 261 -36.84 -6.64 22.06
CA ASP A 261 -36.44 -6.13 23.40
C ASP A 261 -35.18 -6.78 24.00
N CYS A 262 -34.79 -7.99 23.56
CA CYS A 262 -33.59 -8.68 24.03
C CYS A 262 -32.29 -8.23 23.34
N VAL A 263 -32.38 -7.50 22.22
CA VAL A 263 -31.23 -7.04 21.44
C VAL A 263 -30.78 -5.66 21.93
N GLU A 264 -29.62 -5.59 22.56
CA GLU A 264 -29.05 -4.35 23.11
C GLU A 264 -28.48 -3.43 22.04
N ASP A 265 -27.88 -4.02 21.00
CA ASP A 265 -27.11 -3.33 19.95
C ASP A 265 -27.23 -4.07 18.61
N PHE A 266 -27.27 -3.32 17.51
CA PHE A 266 -27.06 -3.82 16.15
C PHE A 266 -25.88 -3.11 15.50
N VAL A 267 -24.85 -3.88 15.11
CA VAL A 267 -23.59 -3.34 14.59
C VAL A 267 -23.34 -3.82 13.16
N VAL A 268 -23.26 -2.86 12.23
CA VAL A 268 -22.82 -3.12 10.85
C VAL A 268 -21.29 -3.18 10.82
N ILE A 269 -20.73 -4.24 10.24
CA ILE A 269 -19.30 -4.42 10.04
C ILE A 269 -19.00 -4.09 8.57
N PRO A 270 -18.38 -2.93 8.26
CA PRO A 270 -18.26 -2.42 6.90
C PRO A 270 -17.32 -3.29 6.05
N ASN A 271 -17.60 -3.37 4.75
CA ASN A 271 -16.86 -4.14 3.75
C ASN A 271 -16.72 -5.67 3.98
N VAL A 272 -17.35 -6.23 5.02
CA VAL A 272 -17.23 -7.64 5.43
C VAL A 272 -18.42 -8.49 4.96
N GLY A 273 -18.18 -9.76 4.63
CA GLY A 273 -19.16 -10.77 4.27
C GLY A 273 -19.82 -11.46 5.47
N HIS A 274 -19.91 -12.79 5.44
CA HIS A 274 -20.74 -13.57 6.36
C HIS A 274 -19.97 -14.23 7.52
N CYS A 275 -18.65 -14.29 7.45
CA CYS A 275 -17.80 -14.76 8.54
C CYS A 275 -16.96 -13.62 9.15
N PRO A 276 -17.56 -12.53 9.71
CA PRO A 276 -16.79 -11.43 10.29
C PRO A 276 -15.68 -11.84 11.26
N GLN A 277 -15.87 -12.93 12.01
CA GLN A 277 -14.87 -13.45 12.95
C GLN A 277 -13.60 -14.02 12.27
N ASP A 278 -13.67 -14.44 11.01
CA ASP A 278 -12.47 -14.82 10.24
C ASP A 278 -12.02 -13.68 9.32
N GLU A 279 -12.96 -12.96 8.70
CA GLU A 279 -12.69 -11.89 7.74
C GLU A 279 -12.10 -10.63 8.40
N ALA A 280 -12.72 -10.18 9.51
CA ALA A 280 -12.33 -8.98 10.26
C ALA A 280 -12.33 -9.22 11.79
N PRO A 281 -11.52 -10.17 12.31
CA PRO A 281 -11.39 -10.43 13.75
C PRO A 281 -10.98 -9.19 14.55
N HIS A 282 -10.27 -8.25 13.94
CA HIS A 282 -9.89 -6.98 14.58
C HIS A 282 -11.08 -6.03 14.82
N LEU A 283 -12.20 -6.20 14.10
CA LEU A 283 -13.47 -5.51 14.39
C LEU A 283 -14.35 -6.34 15.33
N VAL A 284 -14.38 -7.66 15.16
CA VAL A 284 -15.24 -8.55 15.95
C VAL A 284 -14.76 -8.72 17.39
N ASN A 285 -13.47 -8.99 17.62
CA ASN A 285 -12.96 -9.25 18.97
C ASN A 285 -13.23 -8.07 19.95
N PRO A 286 -13.02 -6.79 19.58
CA PRO A 286 -13.38 -5.67 20.47
C PRO A 286 -14.87 -5.56 20.77
N LEU A 287 -15.75 -5.77 19.79
CA LEU A 287 -17.22 -5.75 19.99
C LEU A 287 -17.65 -6.87 20.96
N VAL A 288 -17.14 -8.08 20.70
CA VAL A 288 -17.39 -9.29 21.48
C VAL A 288 -16.86 -9.15 22.91
N ALA A 289 -15.66 -8.60 23.10
CA ALA A 289 -15.09 -8.33 24.42
C ALA A 289 -15.83 -7.21 25.17
N ALA A 290 -16.23 -6.12 24.49
CA ALA A 290 -16.97 -5.01 25.08
C ALA A 290 -18.36 -5.44 25.58
N PHE A 291 -19.08 -6.25 24.79
CA PHE A 291 -20.36 -6.83 25.18
C PHE A 291 -20.26 -7.72 26.43
N VAL A 292 -19.25 -8.59 26.47
CA VAL A 292 -19.00 -9.45 27.64
C VAL A 292 -18.58 -8.63 28.86
N ALA A 293 -17.69 -7.65 28.71
CA ALA A 293 -17.29 -6.78 29.82
C ALA A 293 -18.47 -5.98 30.40
N ARG A 294 -19.34 -5.44 29.52
CA ARG A 294 -20.60 -4.77 29.89
C ARG A 294 -21.49 -5.70 30.72
N ASN A 295 -21.83 -6.87 30.19
CA ASN A 295 -22.82 -7.75 30.79
C ASN A 295 -22.27 -8.65 31.92
N ALA A 296 -20.95 -8.78 32.08
CA ALA A 296 -20.35 -9.37 33.27
C ALA A 296 -20.39 -8.42 34.49
N ALA A 297 -20.29 -7.11 34.26
CA ALA A 297 -20.24 -6.12 35.35
C ALA A 297 -21.59 -5.87 36.05
N VAL A 298 -22.71 -6.06 35.36
CA VAL A 298 -24.07 -5.80 35.88
C VAL A 298 -24.36 -6.61 37.15
N LEU A 299 -23.95 -7.88 37.21
CA LEU A 299 -24.15 -8.73 38.38
C LEU A 299 -23.34 -8.27 39.61
N PHE A 300 -22.19 -7.62 39.40
CA PHE A 300 -21.30 -7.19 40.49
C PHE A 300 -21.90 -6.01 41.26
N CYS A 301 -22.55 -5.07 40.57
CA CYS A 301 -23.27 -3.97 41.24
C CYS A 301 -24.49 -4.46 42.02
N ILE A 302 -25.21 -5.46 41.50
CA ILE A 302 -26.41 -6.01 42.15
C ILE A 302 -26.04 -6.82 43.41
N THR A 303 -24.99 -7.64 43.34
CA THR A 303 -24.54 -8.44 44.49
C THR A 303 -23.87 -7.59 45.59
N VAL A 304 -23.08 -6.57 45.23
CA VAL A 304 -22.52 -5.61 46.21
C VAL A 304 -23.61 -4.76 46.89
N SER A 305 -24.75 -4.52 46.23
CA SER A 305 -25.91 -3.86 46.85
C SER A 305 -26.66 -4.74 47.88
N ALA A 306 -26.45 -6.06 47.85
CA ALA A 306 -27.07 -7.01 48.79
C ALA A 306 -26.15 -7.36 49.99
N ALA A 307 -24.83 -7.28 49.83
CA ALA A 307 -23.85 -7.55 50.87
C ALA A 307 -23.44 -6.25 51.61
N GLY A 308 -24.17 -5.91 52.67
CA GLY A 308 -24.01 -4.63 53.37
C GLY A 308 -22.66 -4.40 54.06
N ASN A 309 -22.15 -3.18 53.93
CA ASN A 309 -21.08 -2.54 54.72
C ASN A 309 -19.69 -3.23 54.78
N LEU A 310 -18.75 -2.74 53.96
CA LEU A 310 -17.57 -1.97 54.46
C LEU A 310 -16.71 -1.39 53.30
N HIS A 311 -16.21 -0.16 53.51
CA HIS A 311 -15.12 0.50 52.76
C HIS A 311 -15.17 0.64 51.21
N ALA A 312 -16.28 1.14 50.66
CA ALA A 312 -16.26 1.83 49.37
C ALA A 312 -15.68 3.26 49.52
N SER A 313 -14.35 3.43 49.46
CA SER A 313 -13.73 4.78 49.59
C SER A 313 -12.40 4.99 48.84
N SER A 314 -11.61 3.96 48.58
CA SER A 314 -10.27 4.08 47.99
C SER A 314 -10.26 4.17 46.45
N VAL A 315 -11.11 3.40 45.78
CA VAL A 315 -11.06 3.22 44.31
C VAL A 315 -11.47 4.48 43.54
N PHE A 316 -12.49 5.21 44.01
CA PHE A 316 -12.97 6.44 43.34
C PHE A 316 -12.05 7.66 43.50
N ALA A 317 -11.05 7.61 44.38
CA ALA A 317 -10.12 8.72 44.61
C ALA A 317 -9.12 8.89 43.45
N PHE A 318 -8.64 7.80 42.86
CA PHE A 318 -7.52 7.80 41.91
C PHE A 318 -7.89 8.50 40.59
N SER A 319 -9.05 8.16 40.02
CA SER A 319 -9.57 8.77 38.78
C SER A 319 -9.74 10.29 38.87
N ARG A 320 -10.26 10.80 40.00
CA ARG A 320 -10.46 12.24 40.20
C ARG A 320 -9.17 13.03 40.39
N SER A 321 -8.10 12.41 40.93
CA SER A 321 -6.84 13.12 41.21
C SER A 321 -6.17 13.66 39.95
N ILE A 322 -6.17 12.88 38.85
CA ILE A 322 -5.55 13.27 37.57
C ILE A 322 -6.30 14.46 36.96
N SER A 323 -7.64 14.38 36.89
CA SER A 323 -8.48 15.48 36.38
C SER A 323 -8.42 16.75 37.24
N ALA A 324 -8.24 16.63 38.55
CA ALA A 324 -8.17 17.77 39.46
C ALA A 324 -6.83 18.51 39.41
N SER A 325 -5.71 17.79 39.16
CA SER A 325 -4.38 18.40 39.09
C SER A 325 -4.20 19.23 37.82
N LEU A 326 -4.64 18.70 36.67
CA LEU A 326 -4.56 19.40 35.37
C LEU A 326 -5.41 20.69 35.34
N ARG A 327 -6.64 20.66 35.88
CA ARG A 327 -7.56 21.81 35.87
C ARG A 327 -7.14 23.00 36.75
N ARG A 328 -6.04 22.91 37.51
CA ARG A 328 -5.65 23.94 38.50
C ARG A 328 -4.57 24.92 38.04
N ARG A 329 -4.10 24.87 36.78
CA ARG A 329 -3.05 25.76 36.26
C ARG A 329 -3.50 26.85 35.28
N PHE A 330 -4.69 26.76 34.69
CA PHE A 330 -5.12 27.70 33.63
C PHE A 330 -6.31 28.57 34.06
N SER A 331 -6.09 29.88 34.03
CA SER A 331 -7.14 30.91 34.07
C SER A 331 -7.45 31.33 32.62
N PRO A 332 -8.72 31.49 32.22
CA PRO A 332 -9.06 31.57 30.80
C PRO A 332 -8.61 32.88 30.14
N ARG A 333 -7.76 32.76 29.11
CA ARG A 333 -7.67 33.69 27.98
C ARG A 333 -7.75 32.89 26.69
N SER A 334 -8.48 33.42 25.71
CA SER A 334 -8.96 32.67 24.55
C SER A 334 -7.94 32.61 23.41
N ALA A 335 -7.11 31.56 23.38
CA ALA A 335 -6.22 31.24 22.24
C ALA A 335 -5.78 29.76 22.17
N GLU A 336 -6.51 28.82 22.78
CA GLU A 336 -6.09 27.41 22.91
C GLU A 336 -7.19 26.45 22.44
N SER A 337 -6.97 25.83 21.27
CA SER A 337 -7.75 24.68 20.74
C SER A 337 -6.83 23.52 20.33
N ASP A 338 -5.77 23.84 19.56
CA ASP A 338 -4.94 22.84 18.87
C ASP A 338 -4.01 22.04 19.82
N SER A 339 -3.68 22.59 21.00
CA SER A 339 -2.78 21.94 21.97
C SER A 339 -3.40 20.70 22.62
N GLY A 340 -4.70 20.74 22.95
CA GLY A 340 -5.38 19.64 23.63
C GLY A 340 -5.56 18.39 22.74
N ASP A 341 -5.73 18.59 21.43
CA ASP A 341 -5.81 17.47 20.48
C ASP A 341 -4.44 16.81 20.26
N PHE A 342 -3.35 17.59 20.20
CA PHE A 342 -2.00 17.03 20.04
C PHE A 342 -1.58 16.16 21.22
N ASP A 343 -1.88 16.55 22.47
CA ASP A 343 -1.62 15.72 23.65
C ASP A 343 -2.37 14.37 23.57
N VAL A 344 -3.60 14.37 23.03
CA VAL A 344 -4.41 13.16 22.85
C VAL A 344 -3.87 12.29 21.71
N GLU A 345 -3.40 12.87 20.60
CA GLU A 345 -2.75 12.12 19.51
C GLU A 345 -1.43 11.50 19.95
N LEU A 346 -0.55 12.28 20.57
CA LEU A 346 0.74 11.82 21.11
C LEU A 346 0.53 10.71 22.15
N GLY A 347 -0.53 10.82 22.97
CA GLY A 347 -0.98 9.75 23.86
C GLY A 347 -1.30 8.42 23.16
N ARG A 348 -1.84 8.43 21.93
CA ARG A 348 -2.07 7.21 21.13
C ARG A 348 -0.76 6.60 20.63
N LEU A 349 0.19 7.43 20.18
CA LEU A 349 1.51 6.95 19.75
C LEU A 349 2.28 6.28 20.91
N LEU A 350 2.16 6.84 22.11
CA LEU A 350 2.76 6.29 23.32
C LEU A 350 1.99 5.08 23.87
N GLY A 351 0.76 4.82 23.39
CA GLY A 351 0.03 3.58 23.64
C GLY A 351 0.72 2.34 23.05
N LEU A 352 1.42 2.52 21.92
CA LEU A 352 2.25 1.47 21.30
C LEU A 352 3.43 1.03 22.20
N LEU A 353 3.82 1.86 23.16
CA LEU A 353 5.00 1.62 24.00
C LEU A 353 4.62 0.92 25.31
N PRO A 354 5.41 -0.09 25.75
CA PRO A 354 5.33 -0.64 27.09
C PRO A 354 5.38 0.45 28.18
N GLU A 355 4.68 0.21 29.28
CA GLU A 355 4.39 1.24 30.29
C GLU A 355 5.64 1.92 30.87
N GLU A 356 6.73 1.19 31.08
CA GLU A 356 8.00 1.76 31.58
C GLU A 356 8.61 2.77 30.61
N MET A 357 8.58 2.44 29.31
CA MET A 357 9.11 3.28 28.22
C MET A 357 8.22 4.51 28.02
N ARG A 358 6.89 4.32 28.02
CA ARG A 358 5.89 5.40 27.99
C ARG A 358 6.11 6.39 29.14
N ARG A 359 6.29 5.90 30.37
CA ARG A 359 6.54 6.75 31.55
C ARG A 359 7.84 7.55 31.40
N LYS A 360 8.94 6.91 31.00
CA LYS A 360 10.24 7.59 30.78
C LYS A 360 10.20 8.60 29.63
N ALA A 361 9.38 8.39 28.59
CA ALA A 361 9.16 9.38 27.55
C ALA A 361 8.43 10.63 28.10
N ILE A 362 7.34 10.42 28.87
CA ILE A 362 6.53 11.50 29.47
C ILE A 362 7.32 12.30 30.53
N GLU A 363 8.29 11.67 31.21
CA GLU A 363 9.17 12.33 32.18
C GLU A 363 10.29 13.19 31.54
N HIS A 364 10.45 13.18 30.20
CA HIS A 364 11.49 13.95 29.52
C HIS A 364 11.13 15.45 29.42
N PRO A 365 12.06 16.39 29.68
CA PRO A 365 11.76 17.84 29.63
C PRO A 365 11.23 18.34 28.27
N GLU A 366 11.70 17.74 27.17
CA GLU A 366 11.30 18.05 25.79
C GLU A 366 10.17 17.13 25.28
N PHE A 367 9.31 16.59 26.18
CA PHE A 367 8.25 15.63 25.82
C PHE A 367 7.42 16.03 24.59
N LEU A 368 6.95 17.29 24.56
CA LEU A 368 6.14 17.83 23.47
C LEU A 368 6.89 17.97 22.14
N ASP A 369 8.22 17.96 22.17
CA ASP A 369 9.14 18.09 21.03
C ASP A 369 9.70 16.74 20.54
N LEU A 370 9.23 15.61 21.08
CA LEU A 370 9.57 14.25 20.62
C LEU A 370 9.48 14.13 19.10
N ILE A 371 10.53 13.59 18.46
CA ILE A 371 10.66 13.49 17.01
C ILE A 371 10.23 12.11 16.54
N GLU A 372 10.78 11.07 17.16
CA GLU A 372 10.47 9.66 16.87
C GLU A 372 10.90 8.75 18.02
N VAL A 373 10.37 7.52 18.05
CA VAL A 373 10.81 6.43 18.93
C VAL A 373 11.23 5.24 18.08
N VAL A 374 12.40 4.66 18.38
CA VAL A 374 13.00 3.53 17.67
C VAL A 374 13.03 2.30 18.57
N MET A 375 12.50 1.19 18.07
CA MET A 375 12.42 -0.10 18.77
C MET A 375 12.97 -1.22 17.87
N ASP A 376 14.24 -1.57 18.04
CA ASP A 376 14.92 -2.65 17.29
C ASP A 376 15.06 -3.91 18.16
N LEU A 377 14.71 -5.08 17.63
CA LEU A 377 14.82 -6.36 18.34
C LEU A 377 16.24 -6.62 18.87
N GLY A 378 16.36 -6.79 20.18
CA GLY A 378 17.64 -7.02 20.87
C GLY A 378 18.47 -5.75 21.15
N ARG A 379 17.94 -4.55 20.92
CA ARG A 379 18.57 -3.26 21.28
C ARG A 379 17.76 -2.52 22.34
N LYS A 380 18.40 -1.60 23.08
CA LYS A 380 17.67 -0.68 23.96
C LYS A 380 16.78 0.27 23.13
N PRO A 381 15.56 0.58 23.55
CA PRO A 381 14.69 1.53 22.86
C PRO A 381 15.19 2.98 23.01
N LEU A 382 15.04 3.76 21.94
CA LEU A 382 15.50 5.15 21.87
C LEU A 382 14.33 6.09 21.55
N ALA A 383 14.22 7.20 22.27
CA ALA A 383 13.44 8.37 21.85
C ALA A 383 14.39 9.42 21.27
N ARG A 384 13.96 10.16 20.25
CA ARG A 384 14.72 11.29 19.69
C ARG A 384 14.08 12.61 20.03
N PHE A 385 14.85 13.51 20.60
CA PHE A 385 14.48 14.89 20.92
C PHE A 385 15.41 15.87 20.18
N PRO A 386 15.09 17.18 20.11
CA PRO A 386 16.00 18.18 19.56
C PRO A 386 17.39 18.20 20.22
N SER A 387 17.47 17.86 21.51
CA SER A 387 18.72 17.69 22.26
C SER A 387 19.52 16.41 21.94
N GLY A 388 18.90 15.36 21.39
CA GLY A 388 19.58 14.11 21.01
C GLY A 388 18.77 12.82 21.22
N ASP A 389 19.45 11.68 21.15
CA ASP A 389 18.89 10.33 21.37
C ASP A 389 18.90 10.01 22.88
N PHE A 390 17.73 9.69 23.44
CA PHE A 390 17.48 9.35 24.85
C PHE A 390 17.04 7.89 25.01
N VAL A 391 17.59 7.18 26.00
CA VAL A 391 17.33 5.74 26.21
C VAL A 391 16.05 5.53 27.05
N LEU A 392 15.02 4.91 26.46
CA LEU A 392 13.71 4.71 27.11
C LEU A 392 13.66 3.51 28.08
N SER A 393 14.57 2.54 27.97
CA SER A 393 14.73 1.47 28.97
C SER A 393 16.13 0.86 28.87
N ASP A 394 16.63 0.33 29.98
CA ASP A 394 17.88 -0.43 30.02
C ASP A 394 17.71 -1.88 29.55
N CYS A 395 16.48 -2.38 29.53
CA CYS A 395 16.12 -3.63 28.90
C CYS A 395 16.18 -3.50 27.36
N ALA A 396 16.59 -4.58 26.69
CA ALA A 396 16.51 -4.67 25.24
C ALA A 396 15.08 -4.98 24.80
N ILE A 397 14.65 -4.38 23.69
CA ILE A 397 13.37 -4.67 23.03
C ILE A 397 13.28 -6.15 22.67
N THR A 398 12.21 -6.78 23.14
CA THR A 398 11.87 -8.17 22.86
C THR A 398 11.04 -8.28 21.58
N GLY A 399 10.87 -9.51 21.09
CA GLY A 399 9.91 -9.78 20.01
C GLY A 399 8.45 -9.60 20.44
N GLU A 400 8.18 -9.46 21.73
CA GLU A 400 6.83 -9.27 22.29
C GLU A 400 6.44 -7.79 22.31
N ASP A 401 7.36 -6.92 22.72
CA ASP A 401 7.19 -5.45 22.62
C ASP A 401 6.89 -5.04 21.17
N ILE A 402 7.62 -5.61 20.20
CA ILE A 402 7.37 -5.36 18.77
C ILE A 402 6.00 -5.90 18.35
N ARG A 403 5.60 -7.10 18.79
CA ARG A 403 4.25 -7.64 18.47
C ARG A 403 3.15 -6.72 19.03
N CYS A 404 3.25 -6.32 20.29
CA CYS A 404 2.30 -5.45 20.98
C CYS A 404 2.21 -4.05 20.33
N ALA A 405 3.33 -3.50 19.87
CA ALA A 405 3.34 -2.28 19.08
C ALA A 405 2.72 -2.48 17.68
N THR A 406 3.01 -3.60 16.99
CA THR A 406 2.43 -3.90 15.66
C THR A 406 0.95 -4.26 15.66
N SER A 407 0.38 -4.74 16.78
CA SER A 407 -1.05 -5.02 16.89
C SER A 407 -1.89 -3.79 17.24
N GLN A 408 -1.23 -2.70 17.68
CA GLN A 408 -1.85 -1.39 17.92
C GLN A 408 -1.57 -0.38 16.79
N ALA A 409 -0.50 -0.60 16.02
CA ALA A 409 -0.28 0.02 14.72
C ALA A 409 -1.37 -0.42 13.73
N GLY A 410 -1.65 0.42 12.71
CA GLY A 410 -2.50 0.02 11.58
C GLY A 410 -1.90 -1.09 10.71
N ASP A 411 -2.69 -1.61 9.77
CA ASP A 411 -2.23 -2.59 8.76
C ASP A 411 -1.04 -2.01 7.98
N PHE A 412 0.11 -2.68 8.03
CA PHE A 412 1.31 -2.26 7.31
C PHE A 412 1.18 -2.48 5.80
N GLY A 413 1.27 -1.40 5.03
CA GLY A 413 1.24 -1.41 3.58
C GLY A 413 2.47 -2.08 2.93
N VAL A 414 2.43 -2.17 1.60
CA VAL A 414 3.48 -2.82 0.77
C VAL A 414 4.85 -2.15 0.92
N ASP A 415 4.88 -0.86 1.25
CA ASP A 415 6.09 -0.08 1.52
C ASP A 415 6.63 -0.24 2.96
N ASN A 416 5.96 -1.03 3.80
CA ASN A 416 6.23 -1.24 5.22
C ASN A 416 5.95 -0.01 6.12
N ARG A 417 5.05 0.89 5.71
CA ARG A 417 4.49 1.92 6.58
C ARG A 417 3.10 1.53 7.08
N ALA A 418 2.79 2.00 8.28
CA ALA A 418 1.45 2.15 8.83
C ALA A 418 1.38 3.52 9.53
N GLY A 419 0.18 3.98 9.88
CA GLY A 419 -0.02 5.08 10.83
C GLY A 419 -0.93 4.67 11.98
N ILE A 420 -1.45 5.67 12.68
CA ILE A 420 -2.52 5.51 13.67
C ILE A 420 -3.72 6.32 13.19
N SER A 421 -4.88 5.67 13.07
CA SER A 421 -6.12 6.27 12.56
C SER A 421 -6.46 7.60 13.25
N ARG A 422 -6.81 8.61 12.44
CA ARG A 422 -7.07 9.99 12.87
C ARG A 422 -5.88 10.66 13.59
N THR A 423 -4.64 10.35 13.18
CA THR A 423 -3.42 11.06 13.59
C THR A 423 -2.52 11.28 12.37
N LEU A 424 -1.50 12.14 12.51
CA LEU A 424 -0.42 12.26 11.52
C LEU A 424 0.80 11.38 11.82
N HIS A 425 0.75 10.54 12.86
CA HIS A 425 1.90 9.74 13.28
C HIS A 425 2.15 8.55 12.35
N ARG A 426 3.43 8.27 12.07
CA ARG A 426 3.85 7.31 11.04
C ARG A 426 4.78 6.26 11.62
N ILE A 427 4.47 4.99 11.39
CA ILE A 427 5.17 3.82 11.92
C ILE A 427 5.81 3.09 10.74
N SER A 428 7.14 3.02 10.70
CA SER A 428 7.87 2.31 9.64
C SER A 428 8.46 1.01 10.19
N ALA A 429 8.15 -0.12 9.57
CA ALA A 429 8.59 -1.45 9.99
C ALA A 429 9.81 -1.95 9.23
N ILE A 430 10.76 -2.52 9.95
CA ILE A 430 11.90 -3.27 9.41
C ILE A 430 11.53 -4.75 9.44
N ARG A 431 11.54 -5.43 8.28
CA ARG A 431 11.24 -6.87 8.17
C ARG A 431 12.50 -7.71 7.96
N ASN A 432 12.50 -8.92 8.49
CA ASN A 432 13.52 -9.94 8.22
C ASN A 432 13.25 -10.68 6.90
N ARG A 433 14.17 -11.57 6.47
CA ARG A 433 14.04 -12.37 5.24
C ARG A 433 12.84 -13.34 5.22
N LYS A 434 12.13 -13.52 6.34
CA LYS A 434 10.89 -14.32 6.46
C LYS A 434 9.63 -13.43 6.51
N GLY A 435 9.75 -12.13 6.24
CA GLY A 435 8.64 -11.17 6.29
C GLY A 435 8.19 -10.73 7.69
N GLN A 436 8.81 -11.25 8.75
CA GLN A 436 8.46 -10.89 10.13
C GLN A 436 9.05 -9.52 10.48
N ILE A 437 8.28 -8.69 11.19
CA ILE A 437 8.76 -7.39 11.68
C ILE A 437 9.76 -7.62 12.83
N ILE A 438 10.91 -6.94 12.76
CA ILE A 438 12.03 -7.03 13.71
C ILE A 438 12.51 -5.66 14.21
N GLY A 439 11.92 -4.57 13.72
CA GLY A 439 12.19 -3.22 14.21
C GLY A 439 11.08 -2.25 13.79
N LEU A 440 10.90 -1.18 14.56
CA LEU A 440 9.92 -0.13 14.33
C LEU A 440 10.54 1.26 14.52
N THR A 441 10.16 2.20 13.65
CA THR A 441 10.40 3.64 13.84
C THR A 441 9.06 4.37 13.88
N CYS A 442 8.67 4.83 15.06
CA CYS A 442 7.40 5.49 15.36
C CYS A 442 7.61 7.01 15.38
N ARG A 443 7.34 7.69 14.27
CA ARG A 443 7.61 9.12 14.04
C ARG A 443 6.43 10.00 14.41
N VAL A 444 6.69 11.06 15.18
CA VAL A 444 5.68 12.03 15.62
C VAL A 444 5.35 13.01 14.50
N GLY A 445 4.31 12.70 13.72
CA GLY A 445 3.65 13.68 12.87
C GLY A 445 2.99 14.79 13.70
N ARG A 446 2.94 16.00 13.12
CA ARG A 446 2.32 17.21 13.71
C ARG A 446 1.56 17.99 12.64
N ALA A 447 0.42 18.55 12.99
CA ALA A 447 -0.19 19.64 12.22
C ALA A 447 0.45 20.97 12.67
N VAL A 448 0.76 21.85 11.72
CA VAL A 448 1.38 23.15 12.00
C VAL A 448 0.65 24.22 11.19
N SER A 449 -0.40 24.74 11.81
CA SER A 449 -1.20 25.87 11.32
C SER A 449 -0.33 27.11 11.11
N GLY A 450 -0.53 27.82 9.99
CA GLY A 450 0.21 29.04 9.65
C GLY A 450 1.56 28.82 8.95
N SER A 451 1.97 27.58 8.70
CA SER A 451 3.17 27.28 7.89
C SER A 451 3.04 27.73 6.43
N ALA A 452 1.81 27.92 5.94
CA ALA A 452 1.52 28.47 4.62
C ALA A 452 1.34 30.00 4.59
N ASN A 453 1.49 30.71 5.72
CA ASN A 453 1.25 32.17 5.79
C ASN A 453 2.12 32.97 4.81
N LEU A 454 3.37 32.56 4.57
CA LEU A 454 4.27 33.18 3.58
C LEU A 454 3.81 33.03 2.12
N LEU A 455 2.77 32.23 1.83
CA LEU A 455 2.23 31.97 0.49
C LEU A 455 0.75 32.39 0.34
N ARG A 456 0.16 33.01 1.38
CA ARG A 456 -1.29 33.27 1.47
C ARG A 456 -1.82 34.09 0.30
N ASP A 457 -1.06 35.08 -0.18
CA ASP A 457 -1.41 35.94 -1.33
C ASP A 457 -1.58 35.14 -2.63
N LEU A 458 -0.67 34.21 -2.92
CA LEU A 458 -0.75 33.33 -4.09
C LEU A 458 -1.95 32.38 -3.97
N VAL A 459 -2.08 31.75 -2.81
CA VAL A 459 -3.17 30.81 -2.47
C VAL A 459 -4.55 31.48 -2.61
N THR A 460 -4.71 32.74 -2.16
CA THR A 460 -5.94 33.53 -2.35
C THR A 460 -6.22 33.86 -3.81
N ASN A 461 -5.18 34.24 -4.58
CA ASN A 461 -5.31 34.66 -5.98
C ASN A 461 -5.70 33.51 -6.93
N GLY A 462 -5.82 32.28 -6.43
CA GLY A 462 -6.23 31.13 -7.22
C GLY A 462 -5.11 30.56 -8.10
N THR A 463 -3.86 30.98 -7.91
CA THR A 463 -2.73 30.49 -8.70
C THR A 463 -2.46 29.01 -8.42
N SER A 464 -1.99 28.29 -9.43
CA SER A 464 -1.52 26.90 -9.25
C SER A 464 -0.07 26.93 -8.77
N LEU A 465 0.20 26.36 -7.61
CA LEU A 465 1.52 26.33 -6.95
C LEU A 465 2.21 24.97 -7.12
N LEU A 466 3.48 25.01 -7.51
CA LEU A 466 4.40 23.88 -7.42
C LEU A 466 5.47 24.14 -6.34
N LEU A 467 5.56 23.24 -5.35
CA LEU A 467 6.50 23.33 -4.24
C LEU A 467 7.65 22.31 -4.43
N ILE A 468 8.88 22.80 -4.43
CA ILE A 468 10.12 22.04 -4.62
C ILE A 468 11.05 22.27 -3.42
N GLY A 469 11.93 21.32 -3.13
CA GLY A 469 12.97 21.48 -2.12
C GLY A 469 13.44 20.13 -1.57
N PRO A 470 14.55 20.08 -0.81
CA PRO A 470 15.12 18.84 -0.30
C PRO A 470 14.14 17.97 0.54
N PRO A 471 14.48 16.69 0.80
CA PRO A 471 13.76 15.88 1.77
C PRO A 471 13.71 16.55 3.16
N GLY A 472 12.58 16.45 3.85
CA GLY A 472 12.44 16.91 5.25
C GLY A 472 12.23 18.42 5.49
N VAL A 473 12.39 19.29 4.49
CA VAL A 473 12.32 20.77 4.68
C VAL A 473 10.95 21.34 5.09
N GLY A 474 9.87 20.54 4.96
CA GLY A 474 8.51 20.93 5.35
C GLY A 474 7.47 20.94 4.23
N LYS A 475 7.81 20.50 3.01
CA LYS A 475 6.92 20.36 1.84
C LYS A 475 5.48 19.94 2.21
N THR A 476 5.32 18.77 2.82
CA THR A 476 4.03 18.18 3.20
C THR A 476 3.27 19.00 4.24
N THR A 477 3.98 19.67 5.15
CA THR A 477 3.39 20.53 6.18
C THR A 477 2.75 21.77 5.56
N ILE A 478 3.43 22.42 4.60
CA ILE A 478 2.91 23.60 3.90
C ILE A 478 1.67 23.23 3.07
N ILE A 479 1.70 22.15 2.27
CA ILE A 479 0.52 21.77 1.46
C ILE A 479 -0.67 21.33 2.32
N ARG A 480 -0.45 20.74 3.50
CA ARG A 480 -1.51 20.43 4.47
C ARG A 480 -2.18 21.70 4.98
N ASP A 481 -1.40 22.70 5.38
CA ASP A 481 -1.93 24.00 5.84
C ASP A 481 -2.59 24.80 4.69
N ILE A 482 -2.09 24.70 3.46
CA ILE A 482 -2.79 25.23 2.26
C ILE A 482 -4.14 24.53 2.06
N ALA A 483 -4.22 23.21 2.21
CA ALA A 483 -5.48 22.46 2.08
C ALA A 483 -6.51 22.86 3.15
N ARG A 484 -6.06 23.01 4.41
CA ARG A 484 -6.85 23.52 5.54
C ARG A 484 -7.34 24.94 5.28
N MET A 485 -6.46 25.82 4.82
CA MET A 485 -6.76 27.23 4.53
C MET A 485 -7.78 27.36 3.37
N LEU A 486 -7.56 26.65 2.26
CA LEU A 486 -8.46 26.69 1.10
C LEU A 486 -9.84 26.09 1.36
N SER A 487 -9.94 25.07 2.24
CA SER A 487 -11.21 24.43 2.59
C SER A 487 -11.98 25.16 3.69
N ASN A 488 -11.32 25.61 4.76
CA ASN A 488 -11.98 26.25 5.90
C ASN A 488 -12.13 27.77 5.75
N GLU A 489 -11.06 28.47 5.36
CA GLU A 489 -11.04 29.94 5.36
C GLU A 489 -11.62 30.51 4.05
N TYR A 490 -11.44 29.80 2.93
CA TYR A 490 -11.94 30.20 1.61
C TYR A 490 -13.07 29.33 1.05
N GLY A 491 -13.55 28.32 1.81
CA GLY A 491 -14.73 27.52 1.47
C GLY A 491 -14.66 26.76 0.14
N LYS A 492 -13.48 26.57 -0.45
CA LYS A 492 -13.33 25.90 -1.75
C LYS A 492 -13.52 24.39 -1.61
N ARG A 493 -14.05 23.76 -2.66
CA ARG A 493 -14.07 22.30 -2.79
C ARG A 493 -12.65 21.77 -3.05
N VAL A 494 -11.91 21.54 -1.97
CA VAL A 494 -10.56 20.94 -1.99
C VAL A 494 -10.66 19.42 -2.00
N MET A 495 -9.96 18.78 -2.93
CA MET A 495 -9.68 17.35 -2.91
C MET A 495 -8.17 17.13 -2.76
N ILE A 496 -7.76 16.20 -1.90
CA ILE A 496 -6.37 15.80 -1.68
C ILE A 496 -6.20 14.40 -2.25
N VAL A 497 -5.25 14.20 -3.15
CA VAL A 497 -4.83 12.87 -3.62
C VAL A 497 -3.54 12.50 -2.90
N ASP A 498 -3.67 11.65 -1.88
CA ASP A 498 -2.61 11.33 -0.91
C ASP A 498 -2.06 9.93 -1.20
N THR A 499 -0.77 9.85 -1.56
CA THR A 499 -0.05 8.61 -1.88
C THR A 499 0.68 7.99 -0.70
N SER A 500 1.04 8.81 0.30
CA SER A 500 1.88 8.38 1.43
C SER A 500 1.13 8.41 2.77
N ASN A 501 -0.16 8.77 2.75
CA ASN A 501 -0.99 9.12 3.91
C ASN A 501 -0.35 10.20 4.81
N GLU A 502 0.52 11.05 4.25
CA GLU A 502 1.25 12.07 5.00
C GLU A 502 0.51 13.41 5.07
N ILE A 503 -0.36 13.74 4.10
CA ILE A 503 -1.13 14.99 4.16
C ILE A 503 -2.32 14.81 5.11
N GLY A 504 -3.18 13.83 4.83
CA GLY A 504 -4.43 13.59 5.55
C GLY A 504 -4.33 12.60 6.71
N GLY A 505 -3.15 12.05 7.01
CA GLY A 505 -2.99 10.99 8.00
C GLY A 505 -3.52 9.64 7.51
N ASP A 506 -3.37 8.60 8.33
CA ASP A 506 -3.71 7.22 7.98
C ASP A 506 -5.09 6.77 8.48
N GLY A 507 -5.59 5.67 7.90
CA GLY A 507 -6.94 5.14 8.13
C GLY A 507 -8.05 5.95 7.46
N ASP A 508 -9.27 5.41 7.40
CA ASP A 508 -10.39 5.93 6.59
C ASP A 508 -10.81 7.37 6.89
N ILE A 509 -10.65 7.82 8.14
CA ILE A 509 -11.07 9.14 8.61
C ILE A 509 -9.85 10.06 8.64
N PRO A 510 -9.77 11.09 7.78
CA PRO A 510 -8.62 11.97 7.72
C PRO A 510 -8.46 12.84 8.97
N HIS A 511 -7.24 13.31 9.18
CA HIS A 511 -6.83 14.18 10.27
C HIS A 511 -7.47 15.58 10.19
N SER A 512 -7.82 16.17 11.34
CA SER A 512 -8.45 17.50 11.42
C SER A 512 -7.59 18.62 10.80
N GLY A 513 -6.27 18.43 10.73
CA GLY A 513 -5.30 19.35 10.17
C GLY A 513 -5.39 19.60 8.67
N ILE A 514 -6.22 18.88 7.91
CA ILE A 514 -6.58 19.24 6.51
C ILE A 514 -7.86 20.10 6.41
N GLY A 515 -8.52 20.38 7.53
CA GLY A 515 -9.81 21.08 7.55
C GLY A 515 -10.93 20.27 6.89
N ASN A 516 -11.84 20.97 6.22
CA ASN A 516 -12.98 20.39 5.49
C ASN A 516 -12.58 19.82 4.10
N ALA A 517 -11.29 19.71 3.80
CA ALA A 517 -10.81 19.12 2.55
C ALA A 517 -11.16 17.62 2.50
N ARG A 518 -11.57 17.13 1.32
CA ARG A 518 -11.79 15.70 1.09
C ARG A 518 -10.48 15.02 0.70
N ARG A 519 -10.27 13.76 1.09
CA ARG A 519 -9.08 12.97 0.76
C ARG A 519 -9.47 11.73 -0.05
N MET A 520 -8.75 11.47 -1.14
CA MET A 520 -8.71 10.19 -1.83
C MET A 520 -7.33 9.58 -1.59
N GLN A 521 -7.30 8.36 -1.04
CA GLN A 521 -6.05 7.62 -0.82
C GLN A 521 -5.71 6.83 -2.09
N VAL A 522 -4.43 6.81 -2.46
CA VAL A 522 -3.98 6.05 -3.63
C VAL A 522 -3.56 4.64 -3.19
N PRO A 523 -4.18 3.55 -3.69
CA PRO A 523 -3.89 2.19 -3.21
C PRO A 523 -2.46 1.70 -3.48
N GLN A 524 -1.85 2.18 -4.56
CA GLN A 524 -0.46 1.92 -4.96
C GLN A 524 0.09 3.15 -5.68
N THR A 525 1.34 3.53 -5.43
CA THR A 525 1.90 4.80 -5.92
C THR A 525 1.84 4.96 -7.44
N ASP A 526 2.03 3.88 -8.20
CA ASP A 526 1.93 3.87 -9.67
C ASP A 526 0.52 4.21 -10.19
N LEU A 527 -0.52 4.06 -9.37
CA LEU A 527 -1.92 4.33 -9.72
C LEU A 527 -2.34 5.78 -9.46
N GLN A 528 -1.48 6.64 -8.90
CA GLN A 528 -1.80 8.04 -8.55
C GLN A 528 -2.40 8.82 -9.74
N HIS A 529 -1.85 8.62 -10.94
CA HIS A 529 -2.34 9.25 -12.18
C HIS A 529 -3.80 8.91 -12.51
N LYS A 530 -4.32 7.74 -12.09
CA LYS A 530 -5.72 7.36 -12.29
C LYS A 530 -6.62 8.04 -11.27
N VAL A 531 -6.23 8.03 -10.00
CA VAL A 531 -6.96 8.68 -8.89
C VAL A 531 -7.06 10.19 -9.11
N LEU A 532 -6.04 10.82 -9.71
CA LEU A 532 -6.07 12.23 -10.13
C LEU A 532 -7.16 12.54 -11.16
N ILE A 533 -7.39 11.65 -12.13
CA ILE A 533 -8.46 11.80 -13.14
C ILE A 533 -9.83 11.51 -12.52
N GLU A 534 -9.94 10.43 -11.75
CA GLU A 534 -11.15 10.04 -11.03
C GLU A 534 -11.66 11.17 -10.10
N ALA A 535 -10.75 11.83 -9.38
CA ALA A 535 -11.06 12.98 -8.51
C ALA A 535 -11.75 14.13 -9.26
N VAL A 536 -11.40 14.37 -10.54
CA VAL A 536 -12.03 15.39 -11.36
C VAL A 536 -13.39 14.92 -11.88
N GLU A 537 -13.46 13.69 -12.38
CA GLU A 537 -14.64 13.14 -13.05
C GLU A 537 -15.79 12.90 -12.06
N ASN A 538 -15.50 12.39 -10.86
CA ASN A 538 -16.53 12.00 -9.90
C ASN A 538 -16.88 13.07 -8.86
N HIS A 539 -16.03 14.09 -8.63
CA HIS A 539 -16.16 14.96 -7.45
C HIS A 539 -16.14 16.48 -7.70
N MET A 540 -16.01 16.94 -8.95
CA MET A 540 -16.08 18.37 -9.34
C MET A 540 -15.30 19.36 -8.42
N PRO A 541 -14.02 19.09 -8.10
CA PRO A 541 -13.23 19.94 -7.21
C PRO A 541 -12.95 21.32 -7.81
N GLN A 542 -12.68 22.30 -6.96
CA GLN A 542 -12.13 23.61 -7.33
C GLN A 542 -10.61 23.67 -7.13
N VAL A 543 -10.10 22.85 -6.20
CA VAL A 543 -8.68 22.70 -5.91
C VAL A 543 -8.36 21.21 -5.84
N ILE A 544 -7.28 20.78 -6.47
CA ILE A 544 -6.66 19.48 -6.19
C ILE A 544 -5.28 19.71 -5.56
N VAL A 545 -5.06 19.05 -4.42
CA VAL A 545 -3.78 18.97 -3.71
C VAL A 545 -3.16 17.62 -4.00
N ILE A 546 -1.89 17.59 -4.39
CA ILE A 546 -1.18 16.39 -4.86
C ILE A 546 0.12 16.23 -4.06
N ASP A 547 0.33 15.09 -3.41
CA ASP A 547 1.65 14.79 -2.82
C ASP A 547 2.59 14.13 -3.83
N GLU A 548 3.84 14.60 -3.81
CA GLU A 548 5.04 14.15 -4.53
C GLU A 548 4.81 13.60 -5.95
N ILE A 549 4.56 14.50 -6.91
CA ILE A 549 4.58 14.16 -8.34
C ILE A 549 5.99 13.68 -8.72
N GLY A 550 6.09 12.43 -9.18
CA GLY A 550 7.34 11.75 -9.51
C GLY A 550 7.40 11.12 -10.90
N THR A 551 6.27 10.78 -11.52
CA THR A 551 6.23 10.14 -12.84
C THR A 551 5.63 11.00 -13.95
N LYS A 552 5.96 10.62 -15.18
CA LYS A 552 5.44 11.23 -16.41
C LYS A 552 3.92 11.07 -16.58
N LEU A 553 3.31 10.06 -15.94
CA LEU A 553 1.86 9.85 -15.99
C LEU A 553 1.12 10.79 -15.03
N GLU A 554 1.64 11.00 -13.81
CA GLU A 554 1.11 12.04 -12.92
C GLU A 554 1.28 13.43 -13.54
N ALA A 555 2.44 13.72 -14.15
CA ALA A 555 2.68 15.01 -14.80
C ALA A 555 1.70 15.28 -15.96
N ALA A 556 1.39 14.26 -16.78
CA ALA A 556 0.39 14.35 -17.83
C ALA A 556 -1.04 14.49 -17.26
N ALA A 557 -1.36 13.80 -16.16
CA ALA A 557 -2.65 13.95 -15.47
C ALA A 557 -2.80 15.38 -14.92
N ALA A 558 -1.82 15.89 -14.17
CA ALA A 558 -1.80 17.25 -13.64
C ALA A 558 -1.95 18.30 -14.76
N SER A 559 -1.25 18.16 -15.89
CA SER A 559 -1.39 19.07 -17.03
C SER A 559 -2.82 19.04 -17.62
N THR A 560 -3.40 17.84 -17.78
CA THR A 560 -4.79 17.66 -18.23
C THR A 560 -5.81 18.29 -17.27
N ILE A 561 -5.52 18.31 -15.97
CA ILE A 561 -6.38 18.88 -14.93
C ILE A 561 -6.27 20.41 -14.89
N ALA A 562 -5.06 20.97 -15.00
CA ALA A 562 -4.83 22.41 -15.09
C ALA A 562 -5.56 23.02 -16.30
N GLN A 563 -5.57 22.33 -17.46
CA GLN A 563 -6.31 22.72 -18.65
C GLN A 563 -7.84 22.80 -18.45
N ARG A 564 -8.39 22.15 -17.40
CA ARG A 564 -9.82 22.28 -17.01
C ARG A 564 -10.08 23.46 -16.06
N GLY A 565 -9.09 24.30 -15.77
CA GLY A 565 -9.23 25.48 -14.91
C GLY A 565 -9.29 25.18 -13.40
N ILE A 566 -8.85 23.99 -12.98
CA ILE A 566 -8.80 23.60 -11.56
C ILE A 566 -7.49 24.10 -10.95
N GLN A 567 -7.56 24.72 -9.78
CA GLN A 567 -6.36 25.18 -9.06
C GLN A 567 -5.57 23.96 -8.56
N LEU A 568 -4.28 23.88 -8.87
CA LEU A 568 -3.40 22.80 -8.40
C LEU A 568 -2.45 23.30 -7.31
N VAL A 569 -2.28 22.50 -6.26
CA VAL A 569 -1.24 22.69 -5.24
C VAL A 569 -0.48 21.38 -5.11
N ALA A 570 0.75 21.33 -5.59
CA ALA A 570 1.51 20.08 -5.63
C ALA A 570 2.92 20.22 -5.09
N THR A 571 3.46 19.11 -4.59
CA THR A 571 4.89 18.92 -4.38
C THR A 571 5.47 18.08 -5.52
N ALA A 572 6.76 18.27 -5.85
CA ALA A 572 7.45 17.44 -6.84
C ALA A 572 8.87 17.08 -6.38
N HIS A 573 9.41 15.99 -6.94
CA HIS A 573 10.74 15.50 -6.58
C HIS A 573 11.85 16.34 -7.24
N GLY A 574 12.48 17.20 -6.44
CA GLY A 574 13.60 18.06 -6.87
C GLY A 574 14.12 18.95 -5.74
N VAL A 575 15.24 19.64 -6.01
CA VAL A 575 15.84 20.62 -5.08
C VAL A 575 15.64 22.04 -5.57
N THR A 576 15.86 22.27 -6.88
CA THR A 576 15.64 23.55 -7.57
C THR A 576 14.76 23.37 -8.82
N PHE A 577 14.24 24.47 -9.38
CA PHE A 577 13.55 24.43 -10.66
C PHE A 577 14.45 24.03 -11.83
N GLU A 578 15.75 24.32 -11.77
CA GLU A 578 16.75 23.89 -12.78
C GLU A 578 16.78 22.36 -12.91
N ASN A 579 16.80 21.64 -11.78
CA ASN A 579 16.74 20.19 -11.76
C ASN A 579 15.42 19.62 -12.29
N LEU A 580 14.33 20.39 -12.24
CA LEU A 580 13.03 19.98 -12.78
C LEU A 580 12.93 20.19 -14.29
N VAL A 581 13.46 21.31 -14.80
CA VAL A 581 13.58 21.59 -16.25
C VAL A 581 14.42 20.52 -16.95
N MET A 582 15.48 20.03 -16.30
CA MET A 582 16.38 19.00 -16.84
C MET A 582 15.87 17.56 -16.66
N ASN A 583 14.65 17.34 -16.15
CA ASN A 583 14.09 16.01 -15.87
C ASN A 583 13.06 15.57 -16.93
N PRO A 584 13.36 14.59 -17.82
CA PRO A 584 12.46 14.17 -18.91
C PRO A 584 11.12 13.52 -18.50
N ALA A 585 10.94 13.24 -17.20
CA ALA A 585 9.66 12.78 -16.64
C ALA A 585 8.79 13.96 -16.15
N LEU A 586 9.40 15.04 -15.64
CA LEU A 586 8.71 16.12 -14.91
C LEU A 586 8.76 17.48 -15.62
N GLU A 587 9.57 17.65 -16.67
CA GLU A 587 9.64 18.87 -17.50
C GLU A 587 8.27 19.42 -17.93
N MET A 588 7.27 18.53 -18.12
CA MET A 588 5.90 18.89 -18.53
C MET A 588 5.19 19.78 -17.50
N LEU A 589 5.55 19.68 -16.21
CA LEU A 589 5.00 20.55 -15.17
C LEU A 589 5.37 22.03 -15.39
N VAL A 590 6.54 22.26 -16.00
CA VAL A 590 7.13 23.59 -16.27
C VAL A 590 7.04 24.01 -17.74
N GLY A 591 6.19 23.33 -18.53
CA GLY A 591 5.89 23.63 -19.93
C GLY A 591 6.58 22.73 -20.96
N GLY A 592 7.44 21.80 -20.51
CA GLY A 592 8.23 20.90 -21.35
C GLY A 592 9.36 21.63 -22.10
N VAL A 593 10.46 20.94 -22.39
CA VAL A 593 11.59 21.48 -23.15
C VAL A 593 11.57 20.91 -24.56
N GLN A 594 11.88 21.73 -25.56
CA GLN A 594 12.07 21.28 -26.94
C GLN A 594 13.26 21.98 -27.60
N SER A 595 13.92 21.26 -28.50
CA SER A 595 15.03 21.77 -29.32
C SER A 595 14.47 22.40 -30.59
N VAL A 596 14.57 23.71 -30.73
CA VAL A 596 14.11 24.48 -31.89
C VAL A 596 15.32 24.90 -32.73
N THR A 597 15.24 24.69 -34.04
CA THR A 597 16.25 25.18 -34.99
C THR A 597 15.82 26.54 -35.53
N LEU A 598 16.53 27.60 -35.12
CA LEU A 598 16.37 28.96 -35.62
C LEU A 598 17.00 29.11 -37.01
N GLY A 599 16.37 29.92 -37.86
CA GLY A 599 16.97 30.35 -39.13
C GLY A 599 18.15 31.29 -38.91
N ASP A 600 19.08 31.31 -39.87
CA ASP A 600 20.37 32.02 -39.80
C ASP A 600 20.26 33.49 -39.36
N GLU A 601 19.28 34.23 -39.87
CA GLU A 601 19.05 35.64 -39.49
C GLU A 601 18.61 35.80 -38.03
N GLU A 602 17.76 34.90 -37.51
CA GLU A 602 17.22 34.98 -36.16
C GLU A 602 18.23 34.46 -35.12
N ALA A 603 18.99 33.41 -35.46
CA ALA A 603 20.12 32.93 -34.64
C ALA A 603 21.19 34.04 -34.51
N SER A 604 21.52 34.71 -35.63
CA SER A 604 22.44 35.86 -35.65
C SER A 604 21.90 37.04 -34.85
N ARG A 605 20.63 37.41 -35.03
CA ARG A 605 19.94 38.49 -34.28
C ARG A 605 19.96 38.26 -32.77
N ARG A 606 19.78 37.00 -32.32
CA ARG A 606 19.77 36.63 -30.90
C ARG A 606 21.17 36.36 -30.32
N GLY A 607 22.21 36.26 -31.16
CA GLY A 607 23.58 35.95 -30.72
C GLY A 607 23.77 34.52 -30.21
N VAL A 608 22.98 33.56 -30.71
CA VAL A 608 22.92 32.18 -30.22
C VAL A 608 23.24 31.16 -31.33
N GLN A 609 23.50 29.91 -30.94
CA GLN A 609 23.63 28.81 -31.89
C GLN A 609 22.30 28.60 -32.66
N LYS A 610 22.38 28.00 -33.87
CA LYS A 610 21.18 27.70 -34.67
C LYS A 610 20.20 26.76 -33.97
N THR A 611 20.66 25.98 -33.00
CA THR A 611 19.81 25.09 -32.19
C THR A 611 19.70 25.65 -30.77
N VAL A 612 18.48 25.90 -30.31
CA VAL A 612 18.18 26.50 -28.99
C VAL A 612 17.15 25.64 -28.26
N LEU A 613 17.23 25.59 -26.93
CA LEU A 613 16.18 25.01 -26.10
C LEU A 613 15.13 26.08 -25.77
N GLU A 614 13.89 25.86 -26.17
CA GLU A 614 12.75 26.70 -25.84
C GLU A 614 11.66 25.83 -25.16
N ARG A 615 10.70 26.46 -24.47
CA ARG A 615 9.56 25.71 -23.91
C ARG A 615 8.67 25.14 -25.01
N LYS A 616 8.00 24.03 -24.70
CA LYS A 616 7.03 23.38 -25.59
C LYS A 616 5.62 23.95 -25.46
N GLY A 617 5.28 24.56 -24.34
CA GLY A 617 3.99 25.18 -24.08
C GLY A 617 3.92 25.93 -22.74
N PRO A 618 2.70 26.34 -22.32
CA PRO A 618 2.49 26.97 -21.03
C PRO A 618 2.78 25.98 -19.88
N SER A 619 3.17 26.49 -18.72
CA SER A 619 3.44 25.64 -17.55
C SER A 619 2.15 25.13 -16.91
N THR A 620 2.20 23.91 -16.32
CA THR A 620 1.05 23.32 -15.61
C THR A 620 0.74 24.07 -14.31
N PHE A 621 1.75 24.71 -13.73
CA PHE A 621 1.65 25.58 -12.56
C PHE A 621 2.04 26.99 -12.94
N THR A 622 1.29 28.00 -12.49
CA THR A 622 1.57 29.41 -12.79
C THR A 622 2.71 29.97 -11.94
N SER A 623 2.88 29.44 -10.71
CA SER A 623 3.83 29.94 -9.72
C SER A 623 4.61 28.80 -9.08
N GLY A 624 5.90 29.02 -8.83
CA GLY A 624 6.80 28.05 -8.20
C GLY A 624 7.29 28.52 -6.83
N VAL A 625 7.58 27.58 -5.94
CA VAL A 625 8.20 27.86 -4.62
C VAL A 625 9.34 26.88 -4.36
N GLU A 626 10.56 27.39 -4.15
CA GLU A 626 11.67 26.60 -3.60
C GLU A 626 11.69 26.78 -2.07
N ILE A 627 11.55 25.68 -1.32
CA ILE A 627 11.67 25.67 0.14
C ILE A 627 13.14 25.47 0.50
N ILE A 628 13.81 26.53 0.94
CA ILE A 628 15.18 26.44 1.46
C ILE A 628 15.14 25.85 2.88
N SER A 629 14.26 26.40 3.73
CA SER A 629 14.09 25.96 5.12
C SER A 629 12.67 26.19 5.62
N LYS A 630 12.37 25.75 6.84
CA LYS A 630 11.06 25.94 7.50
C LYS A 630 10.65 27.41 7.66
N SER A 631 11.58 28.35 7.55
CA SER A 631 11.36 29.79 7.74
C SER A 631 11.79 30.63 6.53
N GLU A 632 12.14 30.00 5.40
CA GLU A 632 12.70 30.68 4.22
C GLU A 632 12.29 30.02 2.91
N LEU A 633 11.66 30.81 2.03
CA LEU A 633 11.13 30.40 0.73
C LEU A 633 11.63 31.34 -0.38
N ARG A 634 11.95 30.79 -1.56
CA ARG A 634 12.03 31.56 -2.81
C ARG A 634 10.73 31.40 -3.57
N VAL A 635 10.12 32.52 -3.95
CA VAL A 635 8.83 32.55 -4.64
C VAL A 635 9.03 33.03 -6.08
N HIS A 636 8.77 32.14 -7.02
CA HIS A 636 8.75 32.39 -8.46
C HIS A 636 7.31 32.71 -8.87
N ARG A 637 6.91 33.98 -8.76
CA ARG A 637 5.51 34.40 -9.05
C ARG A 637 5.05 33.96 -10.44
N TYR A 638 5.94 34.10 -11.43
CA TYR A 638 5.76 33.63 -12.80
C TYR A 638 6.79 32.51 -13.04
N LEU A 639 6.29 31.27 -13.08
CA LEU A 639 7.13 30.09 -13.29
C LEU A 639 7.67 30.04 -14.73
N GLU A 640 6.92 30.59 -15.69
CA GLU A 640 7.32 30.70 -17.09
C GLU A 640 8.61 31.53 -17.27
N ASP A 641 8.65 32.77 -16.75
CA ASP A 641 9.84 33.64 -16.78
C ASP A 641 11.08 32.98 -16.15
N THR A 642 10.86 32.16 -15.12
CA THR A 642 11.91 31.40 -14.43
C THR A 642 12.51 30.34 -15.34
N VAL A 643 11.66 29.57 -16.04
CA VAL A 643 12.10 28.51 -16.96
C VAL A 643 12.79 29.13 -18.19
N ASP A 644 12.24 30.21 -18.74
CA ASP A 644 12.81 30.87 -19.91
C ASP A 644 14.16 31.56 -19.58
N ALA A 645 14.36 32.02 -18.34
CA ALA A 645 15.67 32.44 -17.85
C ALA A 645 16.66 31.25 -17.83
N ILE A 646 16.28 30.13 -17.19
CA ILE A 646 17.11 28.92 -17.06
C ILE A 646 17.50 28.36 -18.45
N LEU A 647 16.54 28.21 -19.37
CA LEU A 647 16.80 27.70 -20.73
C LEU A 647 17.71 28.62 -21.55
N SER A 648 17.70 29.92 -21.28
CA SER A 648 18.62 30.90 -21.89
C SER A 648 19.91 31.13 -21.09
N GLY A 649 20.22 30.28 -20.11
CA GLY A 649 21.46 30.34 -19.32
C GLY A 649 21.56 31.55 -18.37
N ARG A 650 20.44 32.23 -18.09
CA ARG A 650 20.36 33.39 -17.19
C ARG A 650 19.84 32.96 -15.83
N ARG A 651 20.31 33.63 -14.76
CA ARG A 651 19.77 33.41 -13.41
C ARG A 651 18.27 33.80 -13.37
N PRO A 652 17.39 32.94 -12.83
CA PRO A 652 15.97 33.26 -12.68
C PRO A 652 15.77 34.33 -11.59
N LYS A 653 14.72 35.13 -11.73
CA LYS A 653 14.30 36.09 -10.69
C LYS A 653 13.30 35.43 -9.75
N PHE A 654 13.48 35.63 -8.45
CA PHE A 654 12.58 35.16 -7.40
C PHE A 654 12.43 36.21 -6.30
N GLU A 655 11.38 36.05 -5.49
CA GLU A 655 11.11 36.86 -4.32
C GLU A 655 11.49 36.07 -3.06
N LEU A 656 12.37 36.59 -2.22
CA LEU A 656 12.78 35.91 -0.99
C LEU A 656 11.82 36.27 0.15
N ARG A 657 11.20 35.26 0.77
CA ARG A 657 10.26 35.42 1.89
C ARG A 657 10.78 34.69 3.12
N ARG A 658 10.85 35.41 4.25
CA ARG A 658 11.31 34.88 5.54
C ARG A 658 10.28 35.14 6.65
N THR A 659 10.15 34.21 7.58
CA THR A 659 9.36 34.39 8.81
C THR A 659 10.22 35.10 9.86
N LYS A 660 9.71 36.18 10.47
CA LYS A 660 10.36 36.82 11.63
C LYS A 660 10.14 36.00 12.90
N ASN A 661 11.18 35.83 13.71
CA ASN A 661 11.10 35.13 15.00
C ASN A 661 10.50 36.05 16.07
N GLY A 662 9.23 35.86 16.43
CA GLY A 662 8.59 36.54 17.55
C GLY A 662 7.08 36.76 17.34
N PHE A 663 6.30 36.72 18.42
CA PHE A 663 4.85 36.90 18.39
C PHE A 663 4.44 38.35 18.08
N SER A 664 3.99 38.63 16.85
CA SER A 664 3.06 39.73 16.54
C SER A 664 2.40 39.50 15.17
N GLU A 665 1.18 40.03 14.99
CA GLU A 665 0.53 40.11 13.67
C GLU A 665 1.16 41.25 12.87
N ASP A 666 2.15 40.95 12.02
CA ASP A 666 2.75 41.91 11.10
C ASP A 666 3.08 41.28 9.74
N PHE A 667 3.10 42.12 8.71
CA PHE A 667 3.21 41.67 7.31
C PHE A 667 4.60 41.06 6.99
N PRO A 668 4.67 40.08 6.06
CA PRO A 668 5.94 39.46 5.67
C PRO A 668 6.88 40.50 5.04
N GLU A 669 8.14 40.51 5.50
CA GLU A 669 9.18 41.38 4.99
C GLU A 669 9.72 40.83 3.67
N VAL A 670 9.23 41.40 2.57
CA VAL A 670 9.57 40.98 1.20
C VAL A 670 10.87 41.64 0.77
N ASN A 671 11.99 40.93 0.95
CA ASN A 671 13.28 41.35 0.43
C ASN A 671 13.40 40.94 -1.05
N LEU A 672 13.32 41.93 -1.94
CA LEU A 672 13.59 41.79 -3.37
C LEU A 672 15.11 41.76 -3.64
N GLU A 673 15.79 40.71 -3.17
CA GLU A 673 17.20 40.43 -3.47
C GLU A 673 17.37 39.93 -4.92
N VAL A 674 17.38 40.88 -5.87
CA VAL A 674 17.58 40.61 -7.29
C VAL A 674 19.07 40.38 -7.61
N GLU A 675 19.62 39.20 -7.30
CA GLU A 675 20.96 38.79 -7.73
C GLU A 675 21.04 38.55 -9.25
N GLY A 676 21.15 39.63 -10.04
CA GLY A 676 20.98 39.54 -11.49
C GLY A 676 21.57 40.65 -12.38
N GLY A 677 22.82 41.05 -12.14
CA GLY A 677 23.71 41.57 -13.20
C GLY A 677 23.62 43.05 -13.63
N ASN A 678 24.77 43.73 -13.53
CA ASN A 678 25.23 44.90 -14.30
C ASN A 678 24.19 45.88 -14.87
N ALA A 679 23.93 46.97 -14.15
CA ALA A 679 23.54 48.24 -14.77
C ALA A 679 24.80 49.05 -15.13
N SER A 680 24.96 49.42 -16.40
CA SER A 680 26.11 50.21 -16.87
C SER A 680 25.97 51.70 -16.56
N GLU A 681 26.99 52.26 -15.93
CA GLU A 681 27.44 53.66 -16.01
C GLU A 681 26.38 54.78 -16.12
N SER A 682 26.07 55.41 -14.98
CA SER A 682 25.85 56.87 -14.96
C SER A 682 26.01 57.48 -13.56
N ASN A 683 27.23 57.93 -13.24
CA ASN A 683 27.50 59.34 -12.93
C ASN A 683 28.98 59.58 -12.61
N ALA A 684 29.43 60.81 -12.84
CA ALA A 684 30.80 61.24 -12.58
C ALA A 684 30.91 62.00 -11.25
N GLY A 685 32.12 62.05 -10.66
CA GLY A 685 32.55 63.22 -9.89
C GLY A 685 32.92 63.00 -8.41
N THR A 686 34.23 62.83 -8.18
CA THR A 686 35.01 63.62 -7.20
C THR A 686 34.88 63.31 -5.69
N ASN A 687 35.85 62.51 -5.21
CA ASN A 687 36.75 62.72 -4.06
C ASN A 687 36.22 63.29 -2.71
N CYS A 688 36.51 62.61 -1.59
CA CYS A 688 37.73 62.89 -0.80
C CYS A 688 37.92 62.00 0.48
N PHE A 689 39.05 61.30 0.54
CA PHE A 689 39.96 61.02 1.69
C PHE A 689 39.45 60.79 3.14
N ASN A 690 39.85 59.61 3.67
CA ASN A 690 40.47 59.34 4.99
C ASN A 690 39.66 59.53 6.31
N ASP A 691 39.92 58.80 7.41
CA ASP A 691 41.01 57.85 7.77
C ASP A 691 40.50 56.58 8.50
N ALA A 692 41.40 55.61 8.72
CA ALA A 692 41.22 54.41 9.56
C ALA A 692 41.09 54.75 11.07
N ASP A 693 40.77 53.87 12.03
CA ASP A 693 40.60 52.39 12.07
C ASP A 693 39.57 52.05 13.21
N SER A 694 39.14 50.84 13.61
CA SER A 694 39.63 49.45 13.48
C SER A 694 38.52 48.42 13.82
N ASN A 695 38.86 47.12 13.81
CA ASN A 695 38.23 46.04 14.59
C ASN A 695 36.74 45.70 14.33
N GLY A 696 36.46 45.13 13.16
CA GLY A 696 35.38 44.16 13.01
C GLY A 696 35.88 42.72 13.27
N ILE A 697 35.06 41.87 13.92
CA ILE A 697 35.25 40.41 13.91
C ILE A 697 34.01 39.79 13.28
N PHE A 698 34.12 39.43 12.01
CA PHE A 698 33.20 38.53 11.31
C PHE A 698 34.03 37.52 10.52
N ALA A 699 33.86 36.23 10.82
CA ALA A 699 34.69 35.19 10.24
C ALA A 699 34.26 34.86 8.81
N SER A 700 35.06 35.25 7.83
CA SER A 700 34.90 34.82 6.44
C SER A 700 35.33 33.37 6.25
N THR A 701 34.43 32.50 5.81
CA THR A 701 34.80 31.18 5.25
C THR A 701 35.47 31.38 3.89
N SER A 702 36.80 31.29 3.88
CA SER A 702 37.62 31.36 2.66
C SER A 702 37.30 30.20 1.71
N LYS A 703 37.23 30.48 0.41
CA LYS A 703 37.37 29.43 -0.62
C LYS A 703 38.73 28.77 -0.47
N ASN A 704 38.80 27.44 -0.46
CA ASN A 704 40.05 26.69 -0.60
C ASN A 704 40.34 26.51 -2.09
N GLU A 705 41.46 27.01 -2.59
CA GLU A 705 41.80 26.94 -4.03
C GLU A 705 42.51 25.62 -4.41
N ASP A 706 42.83 24.76 -3.43
CA ASP A 706 43.55 23.48 -3.60
C ASP A 706 42.64 22.22 -3.68
N ALA A 707 41.31 22.37 -3.70
CA ALA A 707 40.37 21.25 -3.73
C ALA A 707 39.93 20.89 -5.16
N VAL A 708 39.98 19.60 -5.52
CA VAL A 708 39.53 19.11 -6.84
C VAL A 708 38.09 18.61 -6.71
N ARG A 709 37.16 19.22 -7.46
CA ARG A 709 35.74 18.85 -7.41
C ARG A 709 35.42 17.77 -8.44
N VAL A 710 34.98 16.63 -7.95
CA VAL A 710 34.71 15.43 -8.75
C VAL A 710 33.21 15.15 -8.80
N PHE A 711 32.66 15.05 -10.01
CA PHE A 711 31.30 14.57 -10.25
C PHE A 711 31.32 13.05 -10.44
N LEU A 712 30.54 12.32 -9.64
CA LEU A 712 30.46 10.86 -9.70
C LEU A 712 29.19 10.41 -10.43
N TYR A 713 29.32 9.58 -11.47
CA TYR A 713 28.17 9.05 -12.21
C TYR A 713 28.10 7.52 -12.19
N GLY A 714 27.20 6.98 -11.35
CA GLY A 714 26.93 5.55 -11.27
C GLY A 714 27.93 4.74 -10.43
N ILE A 715 28.84 5.42 -9.72
CA ILE A 715 29.78 4.84 -8.74
C ILE A 715 29.39 5.37 -7.35
N PRO A 716 29.31 4.54 -6.29
CA PRO A 716 29.01 5.04 -4.94
C PRO A 716 30.16 5.85 -4.34
N GLU A 717 29.85 7.00 -3.73
CA GLU A 717 30.80 7.83 -2.96
C GLU A 717 31.56 7.00 -1.91
N THR A 718 30.87 6.06 -1.25
CA THR A 718 31.46 5.18 -0.24
C THR A 718 32.60 4.32 -0.80
N SER A 719 32.49 3.85 -2.04
CA SER A 719 33.55 3.10 -2.73
C SER A 719 34.74 3.99 -3.09
N VAL A 720 34.49 5.25 -3.44
CA VAL A 720 35.53 6.25 -3.75
C VAL A 720 36.29 6.65 -2.47
N LEU A 721 35.56 6.97 -1.39
CA LEU A 721 36.11 7.26 -0.07
C LEU A 721 36.93 6.10 0.51
N GLN A 722 36.51 4.85 0.26
CA GLN A 722 37.27 3.67 0.66
C GLN A 722 38.57 3.53 -0.16
N GLY A 723 38.55 3.86 -1.46
CA GLY A 723 39.75 3.93 -2.30
C GLY A 723 40.76 4.96 -1.78
N MET A 724 40.30 6.20 -1.53
CA MET A 724 41.13 7.27 -0.98
C MET A 724 41.79 6.89 0.35
N LYS A 725 41.03 6.27 1.27
CA LYS A 725 41.56 5.82 2.58
C LYS A 725 42.70 4.81 2.47
N GLN A 726 42.77 4.03 1.38
CA GLN A 726 43.78 3.00 1.21
C GLN A 726 44.98 3.47 0.36
N LEU A 727 44.78 4.45 -0.52
CA LEU A 727 45.85 5.10 -1.31
C LEU A 727 46.76 6.02 -0.47
N SER A 728 46.33 6.44 0.72
CA SER A 728 47.09 7.31 1.64
C SER A 728 47.48 8.69 1.06
N THR A 729 46.81 9.12 -0.01
CA THR A 729 47.09 10.36 -0.75
C THR A 729 46.35 11.56 -0.13
N GLY A 730 47.11 12.55 0.36
CA GLY A 730 46.60 13.68 1.15
C GLY A 730 45.84 14.78 0.38
N GLY A 731 45.35 14.51 -0.84
CA GLY A 731 44.64 15.49 -1.66
C GLY A 731 43.17 15.66 -1.25
N ARG A 732 42.69 16.91 -1.18
CA ARG A 732 41.29 17.23 -0.89
C ARG A 732 40.44 17.07 -2.15
N ILE A 733 39.87 15.89 -2.34
CA ILE A 733 38.77 15.69 -3.30
C ILE A 733 37.47 16.13 -2.63
N GLU A 734 36.70 16.97 -3.32
CA GLU A 734 35.34 17.38 -2.93
C GLU A 734 34.36 16.79 -3.94
N PHE A 735 33.23 16.24 -3.49
CA PHE A 735 32.22 15.69 -4.40
C PHE A 735 31.19 16.75 -4.76
N THR A 736 30.94 16.94 -6.05
CA THR A 736 29.91 17.86 -6.54
C THR A 736 28.79 17.13 -7.27
N TYR A 737 27.57 17.54 -6.97
CA TYR A 737 26.35 17.10 -7.65
C TYR A 737 26.00 17.97 -8.86
N ASN A 738 26.82 18.98 -9.17
CA ASN A 738 26.65 19.87 -10.33
C ASN A 738 27.84 19.72 -11.29
N ILE A 739 27.58 19.20 -12.50
CA ILE A 739 28.58 19.12 -13.59
C ILE A 739 29.04 20.50 -14.09
N SER A 740 28.40 21.59 -13.65
CA SER A 740 28.85 22.98 -13.91
C SER A 740 29.94 23.46 -12.96
N GLU A 741 30.20 22.71 -11.88
CA GLU A 741 31.19 23.02 -10.84
C GLU A 741 32.22 21.89 -10.68
N ALA A 742 32.22 20.94 -11.62
CA ALA A 742 33.07 19.76 -11.60
C ALA A 742 34.34 20.01 -12.41
N ASP A 743 35.48 19.89 -11.76
CA ASP A 743 36.79 19.95 -12.41
C ASP A 743 37.10 18.61 -13.11
N VAL A 744 36.44 17.50 -12.70
CA VAL A 744 36.55 16.15 -13.31
C VAL A 744 35.23 15.37 -13.24
N LEU A 745 34.92 14.58 -14.27
CA LEU A 745 33.86 13.55 -14.29
C LEU A 745 34.46 12.14 -14.11
N VAL A 746 33.96 11.36 -13.15
CA VAL A 746 34.30 9.92 -13.01
C VAL A 746 33.02 9.07 -13.06
N ALA A 747 32.94 8.16 -14.04
CA ALA A 747 31.69 7.49 -14.39
C ALA A 747 31.84 5.98 -14.63
N LEU A 748 30.80 5.22 -14.31
CA LEU A 748 30.71 3.79 -14.66
C LEU A 748 30.27 3.65 -16.13
N HIS A 749 31.05 2.92 -16.94
CA HIS A 749 30.85 2.76 -18.39
C HIS A 749 29.40 2.38 -18.78
N THR A 750 28.81 1.43 -18.06
CA THR A 750 27.45 0.92 -18.30
C THR A 750 26.34 1.92 -17.97
N LYS A 751 26.61 2.91 -17.10
CA LYS A 751 25.69 4.03 -16.85
C LYS A 751 25.95 5.17 -17.83
N LEU A 752 27.21 5.52 -18.10
CA LEU A 752 27.57 6.61 -19.01
C LEU A 752 27.07 6.37 -20.44
N LYS A 753 27.09 5.13 -20.93
CA LYS A 753 26.45 4.76 -22.23
C LYS A 753 24.94 4.97 -22.26
N LYS A 754 24.24 4.95 -21.12
CA LYS A 754 22.78 5.17 -21.04
C LYS A 754 22.37 6.65 -20.92
N ASN A 755 23.33 7.57 -20.80
CA ASN A 755 23.07 9.01 -20.76
C ASN A 755 24.02 9.78 -21.70
N PRO A 756 23.69 9.87 -23.00
CA PRO A 756 24.52 10.61 -23.96
C PRO A 756 24.59 12.11 -23.63
N HIS A 757 23.53 12.69 -23.05
CA HIS A 757 23.50 14.11 -22.69
C HIS A 757 24.60 14.47 -21.66
N LEU A 758 24.93 13.56 -20.73
CA LEU A 758 26.03 13.77 -19.79
C LEU A 758 27.40 13.76 -20.49
N GLN A 759 27.58 12.91 -21.51
CA GLN A 759 28.81 12.91 -22.33
C GLN A 759 28.93 14.19 -23.17
N THR A 760 27.81 14.65 -23.74
CA THR A 760 27.76 15.92 -24.49
C THR A 760 28.05 17.11 -23.56
N ALA A 761 27.48 17.14 -22.35
CA ALA A 761 27.70 18.21 -21.37
C ALA A 761 29.16 18.29 -20.88
N ALA A 762 29.80 17.14 -20.63
CA ALA A 762 31.23 17.09 -20.28
C ALA A 762 32.10 17.60 -21.44
N LYS A 763 31.86 17.09 -22.66
CA LYS A 763 32.58 17.53 -23.87
C LYS A 763 32.36 19.00 -24.23
N SER A 764 31.16 19.55 -23.99
CA SER A 764 30.87 20.96 -24.26
C SER A 764 31.53 21.94 -23.28
N ARG A 765 32.20 21.43 -22.25
CA ARG A 765 32.86 22.19 -21.17
C ARG A 765 34.30 21.74 -20.91
N ASP A 766 34.85 20.91 -21.80
CA ASP A 766 36.21 20.32 -21.70
C ASP A 766 36.51 19.58 -20.37
N ILE A 767 35.49 19.01 -19.73
CA ILE A 767 35.65 18.31 -18.44
C ILE A 767 36.26 16.91 -18.67
N PRO A 768 37.46 16.61 -18.15
CA PRO A 768 38.09 15.30 -18.32
C PRO A 768 37.23 14.20 -17.71
N THR A 769 37.05 13.10 -18.46
CA THR A 769 36.07 12.05 -18.15
C THR A 769 36.76 10.69 -17.99
N TYR A 770 36.88 10.21 -16.74
CA TYR A 770 37.44 8.90 -16.43
C TYR A 770 36.34 7.83 -16.35
N ILE A 771 36.56 6.71 -17.05
CA ILE A 771 35.56 5.65 -17.20
C ILE A 771 36.02 4.37 -16.48
N ALA A 772 35.33 4.01 -15.40
CA ALA A 772 35.46 2.71 -14.77
C ALA A 772 34.68 1.65 -15.56
N LYS A 773 35.30 0.49 -15.87
CA LYS A 773 34.63 -0.60 -16.59
C LYS A 773 33.71 -1.41 -15.67
N SER A 774 34.05 -1.52 -14.37
CA SER A 774 33.22 -2.10 -13.31
C SER A 774 33.32 -1.31 -12.00
N THR A 775 32.47 -1.61 -11.03
CA THR A 775 32.54 -1.07 -9.66
C THR A 775 33.62 -1.77 -8.81
N SER A 776 34.57 -2.47 -9.43
CA SER A 776 35.66 -3.14 -8.71
C SER A 776 36.61 -2.13 -8.08
N PHE A 777 37.00 -2.40 -6.83
CA PHE A 777 37.87 -1.54 -6.02
C PHE A 777 39.17 -1.15 -6.75
N SER A 778 39.80 -2.11 -7.44
CA SER A 778 41.07 -1.87 -8.17
C SER A 778 40.92 -0.96 -9.39
N GLN A 779 39.72 -0.82 -9.97
CA GLN A 779 39.46 0.15 -11.04
C GLN A 779 39.11 1.53 -10.50
N ILE A 780 38.35 1.58 -9.39
CA ILE A 780 38.01 2.84 -8.71
C ILE A 780 39.29 3.49 -8.15
N ALA A 781 40.18 2.71 -7.53
CA ALA A 781 41.48 3.20 -7.05
C ALA A 781 42.33 3.80 -8.19
N LYS A 782 42.46 3.11 -9.33
CA LYS A 782 43.20 3.62 -10.50
C LYS A 782 42.58 4.87 -11.12
N ALA A 783 41.25 4.99 -11.13
CA ALA A 783 40.58 6.19 -11.59
C ALA A 783 40.88 7.39 -10.67
N ILE A 784 40.87 7.19 -9.34
CA ILE A 784 41.24 8.24 -8.36
C ILE A 784 42.73 8.63 -8.51
N GLU A 785 43.61 7.65 -8.62
CA GLU A 785 45.06 7.85 -8.81
C GLU A 785 45.36 8.71 -10.06
N ALA A 786 44.71 8.41 -11.19
CA ALA A 786 44.84 9.19 -12.42
C ALA A 786 44.32 10.65 -12.28
N VAL A 787 43.27 10.86 -11.49
CA VAL A 787 42.74 12.20 -11.16
C VAL A 787 43.71 13.00 -10.28
N MET A 788 44.37 12.34 -9.32
CA MET A 788 45.25 13.01 -8.36
C MET A 788 46.62 13.37 -8.95
N ASN A 789 47.15 12.56 -9.89
CA ASN A 789 48.51 12.73 -10.41
C ASN A 789 48.67 13.85 -11.46
N LYS A 790 47.60 14.54 -11.87
CA LYS A 790 47.61 15.67 -12.83
C LYS A 790 48.48 15.42 -14.09
N GLN A 791 48.45 14.20 -14.65
CA GLN A 791 49.03 13.94 -15.98
C GLN A 791 48.13 14.56 -17.05
N TRP A 792 48.37 15.83 -17.36
CA TRP A 792 47.74 16.58 -18.43
C TRP A 792 48.80 16.73 -19.53
N GLU A 793 48.47 16.24 -20.72
CA GLU A 793 49.28 16.20 -21.95
C GLU A 793 50.44 15.18 -22.04
N ASP A 794 50.71 14.81 -23.30
CA ASP A 794 51.92 14.17 -23.86
C ASP A 794 52.32 12.74 -23.46
N ASP A 795 51.35 11.81 -23.37
CA ASP A 795 51.63 10.41 -23.76
C ASP A 795 50.43 9.75 -24.46
N GLY A 796 50.71 9.01 -25.55
CA GLY A 796 49.72 8.64 -26.57
C GLY A 796 48.92 7.38 -26.24
N PHE A 797 47.81 7.50 -25.51
CA PHE A 797 46.87 6.38 -25.33
C PHE A 797 45.96 6.21 -26.57
N GLU A 798 46.43 5.42 -27.54
CA GLU A 798 45.68 5.08 -28.75
C GLU A 798 44.34 4.37 -28.46
N PHE A 799 43.39 4.55 -29.37
CA PHE A 799 42.09 3.87 -29.35
C PHE A 799 42.24 2.38 -29.67
N HIS A 800 42.51 1.56 -28.66
CA HIS A 800 42.33 0.11 -28.78
C HIS A 800 40.84 -0.25 -28.84
N GLU A 801 40.31 -0.33 -30.07
CA GLU A 801 39.17 -1.20 -30.37
C GLU A 801 39.57 -2.66 -30.11
N SER A 802 39.33 -3.12 -28.88
CA SER A 802 39.72 -4.46 -28.42
C SER A 802 38.50 -5.35 -28.17
N GLU A 803 38.02 -5.98 -29.23
CA GLU A 803 37.22 -7.23 -29.35
C GLU A 803 35.91 -7.43 -28.55
N ALA A 804 35.77 -6.89 -27.33
CA ALA A 804 34.63 -7.14 -26.44
C ALA A 804 33.28 -6.57 -26.93
N THR A 805 33.29 -5.65 -27.90
CA THR A 805 32.08 -5.25 -28.63
C THR A 805 31.52 -6.38 -29.51
N SER A 806 32.41 -7.19 -30.10
CA SER A 806 32.06 -8.29 -31.00
C SER A 806 31.18 -9.35 -30.34
N GLU A 807 31.42 -9.67 -29.05
CA GLU A 807 30.62 -10.69 -28.35
C GLU A 807 29.25 -10.20 -27.91
N LEU A 808 29.12 -8.96 -27.43
CA LEU A 808 27.79 -8.42 -27.06
C LEU A 808 26.89 -8.23 -28.29
N ASP A 809 27.42 -7.71 -29.39
CA ASP A 809 26.64 -7.55 -30.63
C ASP A 809 26.22 -8.90 -31.24
N LYS A 810 26.98 -9.98 -31.02
CA LYS A 810 26.56 -11.36 -31.37
C LYS A 810 25.43 -11.86 -30.49
N ILE A 811 25.51 -11.67 -29.17
CA ILE A 811 24.51 -12.13 -28.20
C ILE A 811 23.16 -11.45 -28.48
N ASP A 812 23.14 -10.11 -28.59
CA ASP A 812 21.92 -9.35 -28.88
C ASP A 812 21.28 -9.79 -30.21
N ALA A 813 22.09 -9.98 -31.26
CA ALA A 813 21.60 -10.40 -32.57
C ALA A 813 21.08 -11.85 -32.61
N LEU A 814 21.65 -12.76 -31.81
CA LEU A 814 21.17 -14.14 -31.71
C LEU A 814 19.84 -14.21 -30.94
N GLU A 815 19.68 -13.43 -29.87
CA GLU A 815 18.42 -13.36 -29.12
C GLU A 815 17.31 -12.66 -29.92
N GLU A 816 17.64 -11.64 -30.71
CA GLU A 816 16.74 -11.00 -31.70
C GLU A 816 16.15 -12.02 -32.69
N ALA A 817 16.99 -12.93 -33.20
CA ALA A 817 16.57 -14.02 -34.06
C ALA A 817 15.73 -15.07 -33.30
N ARG A 818 16.13 -15.45 -32.09
CA ARG A 818 15.45 -16.46 -31.25
C ARG A 818 14.02 -16.04 -30.90
N ILE A 819 13.84 -14.82 -30.40
CA ILE A 819 12.53 -14.24 -30.07
C ILE A 819 11.64 -14.16 -31.31
N SER A 820 12.20 -13.75 -32.45
CA SER A 820 11.46 -13.66 -33.72
C SER A 820 10.92 -15.02 -34.18
N MET A 821 11.70 -16.09 -34.04
CA MET A 821 11.25 -17.44 -34.35
C MET A 821 10.15 -17.92 -33.39
N GLU A 822 10.41 -17.84 -32.08
CA GLU A 822 9.53 -18.40 -31.04
C GLU A 822 8.20 -17.66 -30.89
N GLN A 823 8.15 -16.35 -31.13
CA GLN A 823 6.94 -15.54 -30.91
C GLN A 823 6.18 -15.15 -32.18
N ARG A 824 6.81 -15.24 -33.36
CA ARG A 824 6.18 -14.82 -34.65
C ARG A 824 6.22 -15.93 -35.70
N VAL A 825 7.40 -16.37 -36.12
CA VAL A 825 7.51 -17.28 -37.28
C VAL A 825 6.87 -18.64 -37.01
N ILE A 826 7.11 -19.24 -35.83
CA ILE A 826 6.57 -20.55 -35.47
C ILE A 826 5.08 -20.49 -35.10
N PRO A 827 4.59 -19.57 -34.24
CA PRO A 827 3.18 -19.59 -33.82
C PRO A 827 2.21 -19.01 -34.84
N LYS A 828 2.65 -18.08 -35.70
CA LYS A 828 1.78 -17.34 -36.63
C LYS A 828 1.99 -17.68 -38.11
N GLY A 829 3.14 -18.28 -38.46
CA GLY A 829 3.50 -18.52 -39.85
C GLY A 829 3.87 -17.24 -40.63
N GLU A 830 4.19 -16.15 -39.94
CA GLU A 830 4.61 -14.87 -40.53
C GLU A 830 6.12 -14.90 -40.85
N SER A 831 6.54 -14.29 -41.95
CA SER A 831 7.97 -14.00 -42.19
C SER A 831 8.40 -12.73 -41.45
N VAL A 832 9.67 -12.69 -41.01
CA VAL A 832 10.20 -11.59 -40.19
C VAL A 832 11.55 -11.12 -40.73
N ASP A 833 11.70 -9.83 -40.93
CA ASP A 833 12.99 -9.18 -41.21
C ASP A 833 13.67 -8.80 -39.89
N LEU A 834 14.93 -9.20 -39.72
CA LEU A 834 15.80 -8.75 -38.63
C LEU A 834 16.49 -7.41 -38.97
N LEU A 835 17.13 -6.80 -37.99
CA LEU A 835 17.96 -5.60 -38.15
C LEU A 835 19.20 -5.87 -39.03
N PRO A 836 19.72 -4.85 -39.76
CA PRO A 836 21.00 -4.96 -40.45
C PRO A 836 22.16 -5.19 -39.48
N ARG A 837 23.04 -6.15 -39.80
CA ARG A 837 24.21 -6.54 -39.00
C ARG A 837 25.38 -6.90 -39.91
N PRO A 838 26.64 -6.90 -39.42
CA PRO A 838 27.78 -7.36 -40.21
C PRO A 838 27.67 -8.86 -40.59
N SER A 839 28.21 -9.23 -41.74
CA SER A 839 27.99 -10.53 -42.39
C SER A 839 28.41 -11.76 -41.57
N ASN A 840 29.34 -11.61 -40.62
CA ASN A 840 29.72 -12.65 -39.67
C ASN A 840 28.61 -12.94 -38.65
N VAL A 841 27.94 -11.90 -38.13
CA VAL A 841 26.81 -12.01 -37.21
C VAL A 841 25.57 -12.55 -37.93
N VAL A 842 25.30 -12.07 -39.15
CA VAL A 842 24.22 -12.58 -40.02
C VAL A 842 24.38 -14.10 -40.29
N SER A 843 25.61 -14.58 -40.45
CA SER A 843 25.89 -16.00 -40.64
C SER A 843 25.61 -16.84 -39.38
N LEU A 844 25.89 -16.31 -38.19
CA LEU A 844 25.53 -16.97 -36.93
C LEU A 844 24.00 -17.01 -36.71
N GLN A 845 23.28 -15.97 -37.12
CA GLN A 845 21.81 -15.96 -37.12
C GLN A 845 21.25 -17.02 -38.09
N GLU A 846 21.81 -17.19 -39.29
CA GLU A 846 21.41 -18.27 -40.20
C GLU A 846 21.59 -19.66 -39.59
N ASP A 847 22.73 -19.94 -38.95
CA ASP A 847 22.96 -21.25 -38.32
C ASP A 847 22.05 -21.50 -37.11
N LEU A 848 21.59 -20.44 -36.41
CA LEU A 848 20.54 -20.56 -35.41
C LEU A 848 19.18 -20.89 -36.07
N VAL A 849 18.80 -20.20 -37.16
CA VAL A 849 17.54 -20.45 -37.89
C VAL A 849 17.49 -21.88 -38.46
N ARG A 850 18.63 -22.39 -38.97
CA ARG A 850 18.77 -23.78 -39.44
C ARG A 850 18.50 -24.80 -38.33
N LYS A 851 18.97 -24.55 -37.09
CA LYS A 851 18.70 -25.44 -35.94
C LYS A 851 17.22 -25.54 -35.59
N TYR A 852 16.45 -24.46 -35.78
CA TYR A 852 14.99 -24.45 -35.62
C TYR A 852 14.23 -25.06 -36.82
N ASN A 853 14.93 -25.62 -37.83
CA ASN A 853 14.36 -26.19 -39.06
C ASN A 853 13.50 -25.19 -39.86
N LEU A 854 13.87 -23.91 -39.83
CA LEU A 854 13.27 -22.84 -40.62
C LEU A 854 14.18 -22.47 -41.80
N ARG A 855 13.65 -21.71 -42.76
CA ARG A 855 14.43 -21.17 -43.89
C ARG A 855 14.71 -19.69 -43.67
N SER A 856 15.79 -19.19 -44.27
CA SER A 856 16.15 -17.77 -44.24
C SER A 856 16.69 -17.29 -45.59
N GLU A 857 16.54 -15.99 -45.84
CA GLU A 857 17.04 -15.29 -47.02
C GLU A 857 17.86 -14.07 -46.57
N ARG A 858 19.04 -13.85 -47.15
CA ARG A 858 19.79 -12.60 -46.96
C ARG A 858 19.22 -11.53 -47.87
N VAL A 859 18.91 -10.37 -47.30
CA VAL A 859 18.39 -9.21 -48.02
C VAL A 859 19.40 -8.08 -47.87
N ALA A 860 20.02 -7.65 -48.96
CA ALA A 860 20.83 -6.45 -48.97
C ALA A 860 19.95 -5.20 -48.79
N SER A 861 20.45 -4.19 -48.08
CA SER A 861 19.80 -2.89 -47.91
C SER A 861 20.84 -1.78 -47.87
N ASP A 862 20.41 -0.54 -48.09
CA ASP A 862 21.29 0.65 -48.09
C ASP A 862 21.97 0.92 -46.72
N LEU A 863 21.53 0.21 -45.67
CA LEU A 863 22.07 0.25 -44.31
C LEU A 863 22.83 -1.03 -43.91
N GLY A 864 23.08 -1.95 -44.86
CA GLY A 864 23.82 -3.21 -44.64
C GLY A 864 23.03 -4.49 -44.99
N GLU A 865 23.67 -5.64 -44.80
CA GLU A 865 23.01 -6.95 -44.93
C GLU A 865 22.08 -7.21 -43.73
N ARG A 866 20.89 -7.76 -44.00
CA ARG A 866 19.95 -8.22 -42.97
C ARG A 866 19.35 -9.57 -43.32
N LEU A 867 18.90 -10.32 -42.31
CA LEU A 867 18.33 -11.64 -42.48
C LEU A 867 16.79 -11.61 -42.42
N ARG A 868 16.15 -12.26 -43.39
CA ARG A 868 14.71 -12.57 -43.39
C ARG A 868 14.51 -14.02 -42.97
N ILE A 869 13.69 -14.27 -41.96
CA ILE A 869 13.28 -15.61 -41.55
C ILE A 869 11.94 -15.94 -42.23
N LEU A 870 11.81 -17.17 -42.75
CA LEU A 870 10.64 -17.66 -43.45
C LEU A 870 9.96 -18.82 -42.69
N PRO A 871 8.61 -18.89 -42.71
CA PRO A 871 7.84 -19.98 -42.10
C PRO A 871 8.10 -21.32 -42.81
N ARG A 872 7.92 -22.42 -42.08
CA ARG A 872 8.09 -23.78 -42.61
C ARG A 872 6.94 -24.13 -43.55
N ARG A 873 7.23 -24.18 -44.86
CA ARG A 873 6.28 -24.58 -45.91
C ARG A 873 5.79 -26.02 -45.66
N ARG A 874 4.46 -26.24 -45.72
CA ARG A 874 3.90 -27.60 -45.84
C ARG A 874 4.25 -28.15 -47.22
N GLU A 875 4.63 -29.41 -47.29
CA GLU A 875 4.83 -30.10 -48.57
C GLU A 875 3.48 -30.66 -49.03
N GLU A 876 3.03 -30.21 -50.21
CA GLU A 876 1.85 -30.71 -50.90
C GLU A 876 2.31 -31.82 -51.84
N GLY A 877 2.02 -33.08 -51.52
CA GLY A 877 2.41 -34.20 -52.38
C GLY A 877 2.39 -35.57 -51.70
N ASP A 878 1.20 -36.11 -51.43
CA ASP A 878 0.97 -37.56 -51.42
C ASP A 878 -0.55 -37.86 -51.52
N GLU A 879 -1.06 -38.04 -52.74
CA GLU A 879 -2.41 -38.56 -53.00
C GLU A 879 -2.38 -40.07 -53.24
N VAL A 880 -2.72 -40.88 -52.22
CA VAL A 880 -3.18 -42.27 -52.46
C VAL A 880 -4.35 -42.63 -51.54
N ASN A 881 -5.39 -43.21 -52.14
CA ASN A 881 -6.61 -43.75 -51.54
C ASN A 881 -6.43 -44.58 -50.24
N GLY A 882 -7.40 -44.50 -49.32
CA GLY A 882 -7.75 -45.68 -48.51
C GLY A 882 -8.56 -45.48 -47.22
N GLY A 883 -9.87 -45.74 -47.29
CA GLY A 883 -10.60 -46.36 -46.18
C GLY A 883 -11.11 -45.48 -45.03
N ARG A 884 -12.19 -45.95 -44.39
CA ARG A 884 -12.72 -45.43 -43.11
C ARG A 884 -11.90 -46.01 -41.95
N GLU A 885 -11.72 -45.24 -40.88
CA GLU A 885 -12.30 -45.59 -39.57
C GLU A 885 -12.22 -44.43 -38.56
N MET A 886 -12.94 -44.56 -37.44
CA MET A 886 -12.86 -43.66 -36.27
C MET A 886 -11.76 -44.13 -35.32
N VAL A 887 -11.04 -43.22 -34.64
CA VAL A 887 -10.68 -43.37 -33.22
C VAL A 887 -10.11 -42.07 -32.62
N ASN A 888 -10.47 -41.82 -31.36
CA ASN A 888 -9.89 -40.93 -30.33
C ASN A 888 -8.86 -39.85 -30.74
N GLY A 889 -9.29 -38.58 -30.64
CA GLY A 889 -8.38 -37.44 -30.58
C GLY A 889 -7.69 -37.32 -29.22
N SER A 890 -6.56 -38.01 -29.03
CA SER A 890 -5.63 -37.75 -27.92
C SER A 890 -4.73 -36.56 -28.29
N ALA A 891 -4.88 -35.43 -27.60
CA ALA A 891 -4.04 -34.26 -27.79
C ALA A 891 -2.69 -34.45 -27.07
N ALA A 892 -1.77 -35.17 -27.71
CA ALA A 892 -0.42 -35.37 -27.18
C ALA A 892 0.32 -34.02 -27.08
N ALA A 893 0.74 -33.67 -25.86
CA ALA A 893 1.54 -32.47 -25.62
C ALA A 893 2.96 -32.67 -26.16
N PHE A 894 3.36 -31.85 -27.14
CA PHE A 894 4.75 -31.79 -27.59
C PHE A 894 5.60 -31.08 -26.55
N VAL A 895 6.20 -31.87 -25.65
CA VAL A 895 7.27 -31.41 -24.77
C VAL A 895 8.48 -31.04 -25.62
N VAL A 896 8.94 -29.80 -25.50
CA VAL A 896 10.25 -29.38 -26.02
C VAL A 896 11.23 -29.43 -24.86
N ASP A 897 12.16 -30.38 -24.91
CA ASP A 897 13.18 -30.54 -23.87
C ASP A 897 14.09 -29.30 -23.77
N ARG A 898 14.26 -28.80 -22.54
CA ARG A 898 15.21 -27.71 -22.25
C ARG A 898 16.64 -28.25 -22.13
N LEU A 899 17.49 -27.95 -23.10
CA LEU A 899 18.95 -28.10 -22.99
C LEU A 899 19.69 -27.07 -23.86
N PRO A 900 20.85 -26.53 -23.45
CA PRO A 900 21.35 -26.29 -22.08
C PRO A 900 21.53 -24.78 -21.81
N LEU A 901 21.98 -24.42 -20.60
CA LEU A 901 22.43 -23.06 -20.28
C LEU A 901 23.72 -22.71 -21.06
N LEU A 902 23.92 -21.42 -21.35
CA LEU A 902 25.22 -20.89 -21.77
C LEU A 902 26.23 -21.05 -20.61
N PRO A 903 27.52 -21.27 -20.91
CA PRO A 903 28.53 -21.55 -19.89
C PRO A 903 28.76 -20.34 -18.96
N GLU A 904 29.01 -20.63 -17.69
CA GLU A 904 29.60 -19.67 -16.75
C GLU A 904 31.09 -19.50 -17.09
N ASN A 905 31.57 -18.26 -17.15
CA ASN A 905 32.98 -17.96 -17.42
C ASN A 905 33.82 -18.03 -16.14
N GLU A 906 35.08 -18.46 -16.29
CA GLU A 906 36.14 -18.36 -15.28
C GLU A 906 36.63 -16.91 -15.04
#